data_AF-A0AAD8BVL0-F1
#
_entry.id   AF-A0AAD8BVL0-F1
#
_cell.length_a   1.000
_cell.length_b   1.000
_cell.length_c   1.000
_cell.angle_alpha   90.00
_cell.angle_beta   90.00
_cell.angle_gamma   90.00
#
_symmetry.space_group_name_H-M   'P 1'
#
loop_
_entity.id
_entity.type
_entity.pdbx_description
1 polymer ?
#
loop_
_entity_poly.entity_id
_entity_poly.type
_entity_poly.pdbx_seq_one_letter_code
_entity_poly.pdbx_strand_id
1 'polypeptide(L)'
;MNGQYEDIVLEHLRNLDSFISTFANDAEKGTVRNGYALFLYQRNESNLKVTATQIDQLLQKTDSSYTSKQLTVLQNLKYMMNQINSWKRRLSSNCMRIQDLLERPVQVPRSRKKQMPSTSLAETEDVLEDVEHAQEISTPVQKLWNDCERCETTRKEWIDKYNVLDSKLKKMRVSFKSLSGLYKVKLVNRMKNRKNEVIRKLRQENQRLKVELRVAKKFKPKTSVVNKSYYKEKLVLFRKELKNVKDQVNRIVAKLRMLEEERKDFELDTTRPEDVEKNVECLKKPTMFDPSTRKCIYSCILHQVPFEKTCSLIKFIVHELTGISFTALPCTGTISNMALELGILSDLQVGELMFKENELTLSWDSTPLDGQQINSCHISSKHQNLTLQTFGMPGGTTEDYLEHILNAIHDIGCQYSTYHGIQQHVVLYTLFQSLQATLTDRAKVNKCVSDKLEEMVDRKLVQLKCFLHPLDGMASEARKELKKLDVDWSVRTSLYGHEGSAANLVHALSKLRLHVLFLLAGIIYKIKDSLAVYLEKFCKSMKLREAIEKDLTNPDVMVQIRVLGLFGKLLTGPWVKLFYNKSSGLRELSHLEMTPFVRQSITTLKELQLNPASILTLEFDVFGHPLLVDDVLVVLRDVELQPGERFFRTVSVLASCFVKVLERQLDDYLTGDLANPTEAMMQQTSSAPLHNIHSERVLGMVDSQFHRAPNASFGFLDAKVKCQANKTMDWLLAKPVKEQGSLIKFAVRQARKQRKVLEERVQAMSKTIMSRQIVIGQKRDKTERKKVEKKVLGCLEKDAGFGNDIFVALSTETKLILSSLLSERFDSLPLSIRHVWDVDGKDQVFDGKIVRYVKKGQKKCCRIVWDSEGQTDIPTTQIITDVVMGDFHFV
;
A
#
# COMPACT_ATOMS: atom_id res chain seq x y z
N MET A 1 -49.68 27.94 -38.40
CA MET A 1 -48.89 26.86 -37.77
C MET A 1 -47.54 26.61 -38.45
N ASN A 2 -47.39 26.73 -39.78
CA ASN A 2 -46.12 26.35 -40.44
C ASN A 2 -44.90 27.23 -40.10
N GLY A 3 -45.06 28.56 -39.94
CA GLY A 3 -43.92 29.46 -39.66
C GLY A 3 -43.16 29.14 -38.38
N GLN A 4 -43.86 28.85 -37.27
CA GLN A 4 -43.21 28.46 -36.01
C GLN A 4 -42.39 27.16 -36.12
N TYR A 5 -42.72 26.27 -37.06
CA TYR A 5 -41.97 25.04 -37.28
C TYR A 5 -40.68 25.30 -38.06
N GLU A 6 -40.70 26.24 -39.02
CA GLU A 6 -39.50 26.67 -39.74
C GLU A 6 -38.56 27.47 -38.82
N ASP A 7 -39.07 28.36 -37.98
CA ASP A 7 -38.24 29.13 -37.04
C ASP A 7 -37.52 28.21 -36.03
N ILE A 8 -38.23 27.24 -35.44
CA ILE A 8 -37.63 26.24 -34.53
C ILE A 8 -36.55 25.42 -35.24
N VAL A 9 -36.79 25.01 -36.49
CA VAL A 9 -35.81 24.25 -37.29
C VAL A 9 -34.61 25.12 -37.67
N LEU A 10 -34.81 26.38 -38.06
CA LEU A 10 -33.74 27.32 -38.37
C LEU A 10 -32.89 27.65 -37.14
N GLU A 11 -33.49 27.78 -35.96
CA GLU A 11 -32.75 27.99 -34.70
C GLU A 11 -31.98 26.73 -34.29
N HIS A 12 -32.55 25.53 -34.46
CA HIS A 12 -31.82 24.28 -34.26
C HIS A 12 -30.66 24.12 -35.26
N LEU A 13 -30.83 24.54 -36.52
CA LEU A 13 -29.77 24.52 -37.52
C LEU A 13 -28.66 25.53 -37.21
N ARG A 14 -28.98 26.75 -36.72
CA ARG A 14 -27.97 27.72 -36.26
C ARG A 14 -27.17 27.21 -35.06
N ASN A 15 -27.84 26.60 -34.09
CA ASN A 15 -27.19 25.98 -32.93
C ASN A 15 -26.30 24.80 -33.35
N LEU A 16 -26.74 24.00 -34.34
CA LEU A 16 -25.95 22.91 -34.91
C LEU A 16 -24.74 23.42 -35.71
N ASP A 17 -24.88 24.51 -36.48
CA ASP A 17 -23.80 25.10 -37.27
C ASP A 17 -22.74 25.79 -36.40
N SER A 18 -23.17 26.42 -35.29
CA SER A 18 -22.26 26.89 -34.23
C SER A 18 -21.50 25.73 -33.59
N PHE A 19 -22.18 24.64 -33.25
CA PHE A 19 -21.56 23.44 -32.68
C PHE A 19 -20.58 22.78 -33.65
N ILE A 20 -20.94 22.64 -34.93
CA ILE A 20 -20.08 22.10 -35.98
C ILE A 20 -18.87 23.02 -36.22
N SER A 21 -19.05 24.34 -36.19
CA SER A 21 -17.95 25.31 -36.33
C SER A 21 -16.97 25.27 -35.16
N THR A 22 -17.45 25.06 -33.93
CA THR A 22 -16.59 24.82 -32.75
C THR A 22 -15.88 23.47 -32.87
N PHE A 23 -16.61 22.40 -33.21
CA PHE A 23 -16.06 21.05 -33.34
C PHE A 23 -15.02 20.93 -34.47
N ALA A 24 -15.23 21.62 -35.61
CA ALA A 24 -14.27 21.69 -36.70
C ALA A 24 -13.00 22.44 -36.30
N ASN A 25 -13.14 23.57 -35.59
CA ASN A 25 -12.01 24.32 -35.01
C ASN A 25 -11.18 23.46 -34.03
N ASP A 26 -11.83 22.63 -33.22
CA ASP A 26 -11.15 21.74 -32.27
C ASP A 26 -10.59 20.47 -32.94
N ALA A 27 -11.17 20.04 -34.05
CA ALA A 27 -10.64 18.96 -34.89
C ALA A 27 -9.37 19.40 -35.65
N GLU A 28 -9.36 20.60 -36.25
CA GLU A 28 -8.14 21.18 -36.87
C GLU A 28 -7.01 21.40 -35.86
N LYS A 29 -7.33 21.69 -34.60
CA LYS A 29 -6.34 21.81 -33.50
C LYS A 29 -5.91 20.46 -32.90
N GLY A 30 -6.47 19.34 -33.37
CA GLY A 30 -6.10 17.99 -32.94
C GLY A 30 -6.46 17.66 -31.49
N THR A 31 -7.38 18.39 -30.86
CA THR A 31 -7.71 18.26 -29.43
C THR A 31 -8.83 17.25 -29.13
N VAL A 32 -9.57 16.77 -30.13
CA VAL A 32 -10.70 15.85 -29.94
C VAL A 32 -10.22 14.41 -29.71
N ARG A 33 -10.40 13.90 -28.48
CA ARG A 33 -10.29 12.45 -28.17
C ARG A 33 -11.68 11.81 -28.11
N ASN A 34 -11.79 10.58 -28.62
CA ASN A 34 -13.05 9.82 -28.78
C ASN A 34 -13.96 9.76 -27.55
N GLY A 35 -13.43 9.82 -26.32
CA GLY A 35 -14.23 9.83 -25.09
C GLY A 35 -14.97 11.16 -24.81
N TYR A 36 -14.43 12.30 -25.27
CA TYR A 36 -15.01 13.61 -25.00
C TYR A 36 -16.26 13.87 -25.86
N ALA A 37 -16.26 13.39 -27.10
CA ALA A 37 -17.42 13.40 -27.98
C ALA A 37 -18.59 12.56 -27.41
N LEU A 38 -18.29 11.42 -26.76
CA LEU A 38 -19.29 10.56 -26.13
C LEU A 38 -19.94 11.24 -24.90
N PHE A 39 -19.14 11.95 -24.10
CA PHE A 39 -19.62 12.73 -22.94
C PHE A 39 -20.52 13.90 -23.35
N LEU A 40 -20.16 14.63 -24.41
CA LEU A 40 -20.99 15.72 -24.96
C LEU A 40 -22.29 15.21 -25.62
N TYR A 41 -22.28 14.00 -26.19
CA TYR A 41 -23.46 13.35 -26.74
C TYR A 41 -24.44 12.93 -25.64
N GLN A 42 -23.96 12.24 -24.58
CA GLN A 42 -24.80 11.83 -23.45
C GLN A 42 -25.43 13.01 -22.71
N ARG A 43 -24.73 14.15 -22.61
CA ARG A 43 -25.27 15.37 -21.98
C ARG A 43 -26.41 16.05 -22.78
N ASN A 44 -26.56 15.74 -24.07
CA ASN A 44 -27.53 16.38 -24.97
C ASN A 44 -28.54 15.41 -25.61
N GLU A 45 -28.60 14.14 -25.17
CA GLU A 45 -29.50 13.12 -25.77
C GLU A 45 -31.00 13.48 -25.60
N SER A 46 -31.35 14.36 -24.65
CA SER A 46 -32.69 14.95 -24.49
C SER A 46 -33.07 15.99 -25.56
N ASN A 47 -32.10 16.63 -26.21
CA ASN A 47 -32.32 17.79 -27.09
C ASN A 47 -32.23 17.46 -28.60
N LEU A 48 -31.71 16.28 -28.98
CA LEU A 48 -31.51 15.90 -30.38
C LEU A 48 -32.46 14.76 -30.83
N LYS A 49 -33.73 15.11 -31.07
CA LYS A 49 -34.76 14.18 -31.61
C LYS A 49 -34.73 14.04 -33.15
N VAL A 50 -33.55 14.11 -33.77
CA VAL A 50 -33.38 13.96 -35.23
C VAL A 50 -32.75 12.60 -35.54
N THR A 51 -33.52 11.72 -36.14
CA THR A 51 -33.11 10.37 -36.56
C THR A 51 -32.45 10.39 -37.95
N ALA A 52 -31.65 9.36 -38.25
CA ALA A 52 -31.10 9.17 -39.61
C ALA A 52 -32.21 9.13 -40.69
N THR A 53 -33.37 8.55 -40.36
CA THR A 53 -34.55 8.50 -41.24
C THR A 53 -35.12 9.88 -41.55
N GLN A 54 -35.11 10.82 -40.59
CA GLN A 54 -35.55 12.21 -40.83
C GLN A 54 -34.54 12.98 -41.69
N ILE A 55 -33.23 12.69 -41.57
CA ILE A 55 -32.20 13.25 -42.46
C ILE A 55 -32.39 12.71 -43.90
N ASP A 56 -32.73 11.43 -44.05
CA ASP A 56 -33.04 10.85 -45.36
C ASP A 56 -34.31 11.43 -45.99
N GLN A 57 -35.36 11.67 -45.19
CA GLN A 57 -36.56 12.37 -45.65
C GLN A 57 -36.29 13.82 -46.03
N LEU A 58 -35.35 14.51 -45.37
CA LEU A 58 -34.91 15.84 -45.77
C LEU A 58 -34.13 15.80 -47.09
N LEU A 59 -33.15 14.90 -47.22
CA LEU A 59 -32.37 14.68 -48.46
C LEU A 59 -33.22 14.24 -49.67
N GLN A 60 -34.39 13.62 -49.44
CA GLN A 60 -35.35 13.26 -50.49
C GLN A 60 -36.34 14.40 -50.83
N LYS A 61 -36.45 15.43 -49.99
CA LYS A 61 -37.35 16.58 -50.18
C LYS A 61 -36.63 17.86 -50.63
N THR A 62 -35.31 17.83 -50.80
CA THR A 62 -34.56 18.98 -51.32
C THR A 62 -34.78 19.14 -52.82
N ASP A 63 -35.74 19.99 -53.20
CA ASP A 63 -35.73 20.65 -54.51
C ASP A 63 -34.50 21.57 -54.67
N SER A 64 -34.31 22.11 -55.88
CA SER A 64 -33.09 22.78 -56.37
C SER A 64 -32.68 24.11 -55.69
N SER A 65 -33.15 24.39 -54.47
CA SER A 65 -32.84 25.59 -53.68
C SER A 65 -31.67 25.44 -52.70
N TYR A 66 -31.23 24.19 -52.42
CA TYR A 66 -30.12 23.94 -51.50
C TYR A 66 -28.75 24.14 -52.15
N THR A 67 -27.88 24.91 -51.49
CA THR A 67 -26.51 25.10 -51.94
C THR A 67 -25.68 23.82 -51.76
N SER A 68 -24.68 23.61 -52.62
CA SER A 68 -23.78 22.45 -52.55
C SER A 68 -23.17 22.23 -51.14
N LYS A 69 -22.84 23.29 -50.42
CA LYS A 69 -22.35 23.20 -49.03
C LYS A 69 -23.36 22.57 -48.07
N GLN A 70 -24.64 22.94 -48.17
CA GLN A 70 -25.69 22.40 -47.28
C GLN A 70 -25.94 20.90 -47.55
N LEU A 71 -25.90 20.49 -48.83
CA LEU A 71 -25.94 19.08 -49.23
C LEU A 71 -24.77 18.28 -48.65
N THR A 72 -23.53 18.81 -48.71
CA THR A 72 -22.36 18.17 -48.09
C THR A 72 -22.50 18.06 -46.57
N VAL A 73 -23.06 19.08 -45.88
CA VAL A 73 -23.31 19.04 -44.43
C VAL A 73 -24.32 17.95 -44.07
N LEU A 74 -25.43 17.84 -44.81
CA LEU A 74 -26.44 16.79 -44.59
C LEU A 74 -25.88 15.38 -44.85
N GLN A 75 -25.05 15.21 -45.89
CA GLN A 75 -24.37 13.94 -46.17
C GLN A 75 -23.36 13.56 -45.06
N ASN A 76 -22.59 14.53 -44.55
CA ASN A 76 -21.67 14.31 -43.44
C ASN A 76 -22.41 13.97 -42.14
N LEU A 77 -23.54 14.64 -41.84
CA LEU A 77 -24.41 14.31 -40.71
C LEU A 77 -24.97 12.88 -40.84
N LYS A 78 -25.45 12.48 -42.02
CA LYS A 78 -25.89 11.10 -42.30
C LYS A 78 -24.77 10.09 -42.05
N TYR A 79 -23.56 10.37 -42.53
CA TYR A 79 -22.39 9.50 -42.31
C TYR A 79 -22.06 9.35 -40.81
N MET A 80 -22.01 10.46 -40.06
CA MET A 80 -21.77 10.43 -38.61
C MET A 80 -22.86 9.67 -37.85
N MET A 81 -24.14 9.90 -38.19
CA MET A 81 -25.27 9.22 -37.55
C MET A 81 -25.21 7.69 -37.78
N ASN A 82 -24.79 7.27 -38.97
CA ASN A 82 -24.57 5.85 -39.29
C ASN A 82 -23.39 5.24 -38.52
N GLN A 83 -22.30 5.97 -38.31
CA GLN A 83 -21.20 5.52 -37.45
C GLN A 83 -21.63 5.39 -35.98
N ILE A 84 -22.38 6.36 -35.44
CA ILE A 84 -22.94 6.29 -34.08
C ILE A 84 -23.86 5.07 -33.93
N ASN A 85 -24.73 4.80 -34.90
CA ASN A 85 -25.62 3.62 -34.90
C ASN A 85 -24.85 2.29 -35.09
N SER A 86 -23.71 2.30 -35.77
CA SER A 86 -22.78 1.16 -35.81
C SER A 86 -22.16 0.91 -34.43
N TRP A 87 -21.74 1.97 -33.74
CA TRP A 87 -21.16 1.89 -32.40
C TRP A 87 -22.17 1.47 -31.33
N LYS A 88 -23.40 2.02 -31.31
CA LYS A 88 -24.48 1.59 -30.41
C LYS A 88 -24.78 0.08 -30.54
N ARG A 89 -24.79 -0.46 -31.78
CA ARG A 89 -24.95 -1.91 -32.04
C ARG A 89 -23.77 -2.75 -31.52
N ARG A 90 -22.53 -2.31 -31.76
CA ARG A 90 -21.32 -2.99 -31.23
C ARG A 90 -21.27 -2.99 -29.71
N LEU A 91 -21.64 -1.87 -29.08
CA LEU A 91 -21.68 -1.73 -27.62
C LEU A 91 -22.72 -2.67 -27.01
N SER A 92 -23.95 -2.69 -27.54
CA SER A 92 -25.01 -3.61 -27.09
C SER A 92 -24.61 -5.08 -27.24
N SER A 93 -24.00 -5.45 -28.37
CA SER A 93 -23.48 -6.81 -28.60
C SER A 93 -22.40 -7.19 -27.58
N ASN A 94 -21.47 -6.27 -27.27
CA ASN A 94 -20.45 -6.51 -26.25
C ASN A 94 -21.04 -6.61 -24.84
N CYS A 95 -22.04 -5.78 -24.49
CA CYS A 95 -22.75 -5.90 -23.22
C CYS A 95 -23.45 -7.26 -23.08
N MET A 96 -24.13 -7.75 -24.11
CA MET A 96 -24.74 -9.09 -24.12
C MET A 96 -23.69 -10.20 -23.94
N ARG A 97 -22.52 -10.09 -24.58
CA ARG A 97 -21.42 -11.07 -24.42
C ARG A 97 -20.77 -11.03 -23.04
N ILE A 98 -20.70 -9.86 -22.42
CA ILE A 98 -20.24 -9.69 -21.03
C ILE A 98 -21.27 -10.29 -20.07
N GLN A 99 -22.57 -10.08 -20.31
CA GLN A 99 -23.64 -10.64 -19.50
C GLN A 99 -23.69 -12.18 -19.59
N ASP A 100 -23.60 -12.76 -20.79
CA ASP A 100 -23.41 -14.22 -21.00
C ASP A 100 -22.15 -14.76 -20.29
N LEU A 101 -21.04 -14.00 -20.28
CA LEU A 101 -19.85 -14.38 -19.52
C LEU A 101 -20.02 -14.34 -18.00
N LEU A 102 -20.90 -13.47 -17.48
CA LEU A 102 -21.19 -13.32 -16.05
C LEU A 102 -22.28 -14.31 -15.55
N GLU A 103 -23.22 -14.67 -16.42
CA GLU A 103 -24.32 -15.60 -16.11
C GLU A 103 -23.90 -17.08 -16.24
N ARG A 104 -22.78 -17.37 -16.91
CA ARG A 104 -22.21 -18.73 -16.98
C ARG A 104 -21.74 -19.21 -15.60
N PRO A 105 -22.18 -20.40 -15.13
CA PRO A 105 -21.72 -20.95 -13.86
C PRO A 105 -20.22 -21.24 -13.91
N VAL A 106 -19.49 -20.72 -12.93
CA VAL A 106 -18.02 -20.85 -12.84
C VAL A 106 -17.63 -22.30 -12.62
N GLN A 107 -17.27 -23.01 -13.69
CA GLN A 107 -16.56 -24.29 -13.59
C GLN A 107 -15.12 -24.03 -13.13
N VAL A 108 -14.90 -24.11 -11.82
CA VAL A 108 -13.56 -24.10 -11.22
C VAL A 108 -12.76 -25.26 -11.82
N PRO A 109 -11.60 -25.01 -12.46
CA PRO A 109 -10.74 -26.08 -12.93
C PRO A 109 -10.29 -26.93 -11.74
N ARG A 110 -10.62 -28.23 -11.74
CA ARG A 110 -10.15 -29.16 -10.70
C ARG A 110 -8.64 -29.31 -10.79
N SER A 111 -7.91 -28.50 -10.03
CA SER A 111 -6.47 -28.66 -9.82
C SER A 111 -6.21 -30.04 -9.19
N ARG A 112 -5.44 -30.90 -9.86
CA ARG A 112 -4.98 -32.17 -9.31
C ARG A 112 -4.12 -31.90 -8.07
N LYS A 113 -4.66 -32.11 -6.87
CA LYS A 113 -3.88 -32.18 -5.64
C LYS A 113 -2.93 -33.39 -5.74
N LYS A 114 -1.63 -33.17 -5.97
CA LYS A 114 -0.61 -34.08 -5.45
C LYS A 114 -0.45 -33.76 -3.97
N GLN A 115 -0.75 -34.73 -3.10
CA GLN A 115 -0.32 -34.64 -1.71
C GLN A 115 1.20 -34.80 -1.66
N MET A 116 1.88 -33.90 -0.95
CA MET A 116 3.15 -34.20 -0.31
C MET A 116 2.99 -33.91 1.18
N PRO A 117 3.44 -34.80 2.09
CA PRO A 117 3.44 -34.53 3.51
C PRO A 117 4.39 -33.39 3.87
N SER A 118 4.04 -32.65 4.90
CA SER A 118 4.82 -31.58 5.51
C SER A 118 5.71 -32.10 6.64
N THR A 119 6.99 -31.73 6.64
CA THR A 119 7.79 -31.56 7.86
C THR A 119 8.88 -30.50 7.64
N SER A 120 9.38 -29.94 8.73
CA SER A 120 10.09 -28.67 8.82
C SER A 120 11.56 -28.70 8.39
N LEU A 121 12.03 -27.55 7.89
CA LEU A 121 13.44 -27.23 7.66
C LEU A 121 13.88 -26.18 8.70
N ALA A 122 14.62 -26.65 9.70
CA ALA A 122 15.50 -25.93 10.62
C ALA A 122 16.21 -27.01 11.45
N GLU A 123 17.52 -27.04 11.66
CA GLU A 123 18.66 -26.27 11.13
C GLU A 123 19.84 -27.24 10.95
N THR A 124 20.69 -27.02 9.94
CA THR A 124 21.99 -27.69 9.83
C THR A 124 23.02 -26.69 9.33
N GLU A 125 23.89 -26.24 10.22
CA GLU A 125 25.26 -25.77 9.93
C GLU A 125 25.97 -25.58 11.29
N ASP A 126 27.12 -26.27 11.44
CA ASP A 126 28.12 -26.22 12.55
C ASP A 126 28.33 -27.48 13.43
N VAL A 127 28.49 -28.66 12.82
CA VAL A 127 29.53 -29.64 13.22
C VAL A 127 29.97 -30.41 11.96
N LEU A 128 31.09 -30.02 11.34
CA LEU A 128 31.69 -30.77 10.23
C LEU A 128 33.23 -30.71 10.22
N GLU A 129 33.81 -30.84 11.40
CA GLU A 129 35.18 -31.32 11.66
C GLU A 129 35.05 -32.39 12.78
N ASP A 130 35.96 -33.37 12.81
CA ASP A 130 36.11 -34.40 13.86
C ASP A 130 35.12 -35.59 13.94
N VAL A 131 34.73 -36.20 12.80
CA VAL A 131 34.20 -37.59 12.78
C VAL A 131 34.93 -38.48 11.79
N GLU A 132 36.23 -38.70 12.03
CA GLU A 132 37.04 -39.70 11.33
C GLU A 132 37.36 -40.96 12.20
N HIS A 133 36.91 -41.01 13.46
CA HIS A 133 37.32 -42.02 14.46
C HIS A 133 36.15 -42.58 15.31
N ALA A 134 35.16 -43.21 14.67
CA ALA A 134 34.15 -44.03 15.38
C ALA A 134 33.64 -45.21 14.53
N GLN A 135 34.44 -46.27 14.46
CA GLN A 135 33.95 -47.60 14.05
C GLN A 135 33.23 -48.30 15.22
N GLU A 136 32.39 -49.28 14.87
CA GLU A 136 31.85 -50.35 15.74
C GLU A 136 30.86 -49.96 16.87
N ILE A 137 29.57 -50.23 16.65
CA ILE A 137 28.73 -51.21 17.41
C ILE A 137 27.33 -51.29 16.77
N SER A 138 26.59 -52.39 16.99
CA SER A 138 25.35 -52.76 16.26
C SER A 138 24.27 -53.36 17.20
N THR A 139 23.02 -53.67 16.81
CA THR A 139 22.50 -53.86 15.43
C THR A 139 21.24 -53.03 15.05
N PRO A 140 19.96 -53.39 15.29
CA PRO A 140 19.01 -53.21 14.17
C PRO A 140 17.61 -52.64 14.48
N VAL A 141 17.18 -51.59 13.75
CA VAL A 141 15.75 -51.29 13.54
C VAL A 141 15.43 -50.99 12.06
N GLN A 142 14.62 -51.89 11.49
CA GLN A 142 13.74 -51.75 10.32
C GLN A 142 14.26 -51.08 9.03
N LYS A 143 14.63 -51.94 8.07
CA LYS A 143 14.82 -51.61 6.65
C LYS A 143 13.58 -50.95 6.03
N LEU A 144 13.74 -49.81 5.36
CA LEU A 144 12.79 -49.31 4.36
C LEU A 144 13.50 -48.77 3.10
N TRP A 145 13.40 -49.57 2.04
CA TRP A 145 13.28 -49.15 0.63
C TRP A 145 14.28 -48.08 0.10
N ASN A 146 15.56 -48.42 -0.03
CA ASN A 146 16.47 -47.69 -0.95
C ASN A 146 17.48 -48.55 -1.72
N ASP A 147 17.76 -49.79 -1.30
CA ASP A 147 18.79 -50.66 -1.92
C ASP A 147 18.30 -51.41 -3.17
N CYS A 148 17.75 -50.68 -4.14
CA CYS A 148 17.57 -51.21 -5.49
C CYS A 148 18.78 -50.82 -6.34
N GLU A 149 19.61 -51.80 -6.67
CA GLU A 149 20.80 -51.66 -7.54
C GLU A 149 20.47 -50.88 -8.83
N ARG A 150 19.29 -51.12 -9.41
CA ARG A 150 18.77 -50.43 -10.60
C ARG A 150 18.55 -48.92 -10.38
N CYS A 151 18.16 -48.50 -9.18
CA CYS A 151 18.06 -47.09 -8.80
C CYS A 151 19.44 -46.46 -8.64
N GLU A 152 20.43 -47.20 -8.12
CA GLU A 152 21.81 -46.72 -8.05
C GLU A 152 22.43 -46.57 -9.44
N THR A 153 22.24 -47.54 -10.35
CA THR A 153 22.68 -47.42 -11.76
C THR A 153 22.05 -46.21 -12.42
N THR A 154 20.74 -46.02 -12.24
CA THR A 154 20.01 -44.86 -12.76
C THR A 154 20.56 -43.56 -12.19
N ARG A 155 20.88 -43.50 -10.89
CA ARG A 155 21.45 -42.31 -10.24
C ARG A 155 22.84 -41.98 -10.77
N LYS A 156 23.70 -42.99 -10.98
CA LYS A 156 25.02 -42.85 -11.63
C LYS A 156 24.87 -42.33 -13.05
N GLU A 157 23.99 -42.91 -13.87
CA GLU A 157 23.71 -42.40 -15.22
C GLU A 157 23.25 -40.93 -15.26
N TRP A 158 22.43 -40.50 -14.30
CA TRP A 158 21.97 -39.11 -14.21
C TRP A 158 23.10 -38.16 -13.79
N ILE A 159 23.96 -38.58 -12.85
CA ILE A 159 25.16 -37.84 -12.44
C ILE A 159 26.13 -37.70 -13.63
N ASP A 160 26.36 -38.77 -14.39
CA ASP A 160 27.24 -38.75 -15.56
C ASP A 160 26.68 -37.88 -16.69
N LYS A 161 25.38 -37.98 -16.98
CA LYS A 161 24.68 -37.08 -17.94
C LYS A 161 24.80 -35.62 -17.51
N TYR A 162 24.65 -35.32 -16.22
CA TYR A 162 24.84 -33.98 -15.66
C TYR A 162 26.28 -33.47 -15.82
N ASN A 163 27.28 -34.29 -15.45
CA ASN A 163 28.70 -33.96 -15.55
C ASN A 163 29.14 -33.70 -17.01
N VAL A 164 28.63 -34.49 -17.96
CA VAL A 164 28.86 -34.26 -19.40
C VAL A 164 28.24 -32.94 -19.88
N LEU A 165 27.04 -32.60 -19.40
CA LEU A 165 26.38 -31.33 -19.74
C LEU A 165 27.11 -30.12 -19.15
N ASP A 166 27.52 -30.17 -17.88
CA ASP A 166 28.29 -29.10 -17.24
C ASP A 166 29.67 -28.90 -17.90
N SER A 167 30.36 -29.99 -18.25
CA SER A 167 31.62 -29.92 -19.02
C SER A 167 31.43 -29.24 -20.38
N LYS A 168 30.35 -29.56 -21.12
CA LYS A 168 29.99 -28.87 -22.37
C LYS A 168 29.67 -27.39 -22.13
N LEU A 169 28.94 -27.06 -21.06
CA LEU A 169 28.62 -25.68 -20.66
C LEU A 169 29.86 -24.86 -20.31
N LYS A 170 30.81 -25.44 -19.56
CA LYS A 170 32.11 -24.84 -19.25
C LYS A 170 32.93 -24.58 -20.51
N LYS A 171 33.03 -25.55 -21.43
CA LYS A 171 33.72 -25.36 -22.74
C LYS A 171 33.06 -24.27 -23.60
N MET A 172 31.73 -24.23 -23.68
CA MET A 172 31.00 -23.15 -24.38
C MET A 172 31.22 -21.78 -23.72
N ARG A 173 31.22 -21.69 -22.39
CA ARG A 173 31.53 -20.43 -21.67
C ARG A 173 32.94 -19.93 -21.97
N VAL A 174 33.95 -20.81 -22.01
CA VAL A 174 35.33 -20.44 -22.39
C VAL A 174 35.39 -19.96 -23.84
N SER A 175 34.74 -20.67 -24.77
CA SER A 175 34.68 -20.30 -26.19
C SER A 175 33.94 -18.96 -26.43
N PHE A 176 32.87 -18.71 -25.65
CA PHE A 176 32.15 -17.43 -25.69
C PHE A 176 32.98 -16.30 -25.08
N LYS A 177 33.78 -16.58 -24.05
CA LYS A 177 34.70 -15.60 -23.43
C LYS A 177 35.80 -15.19 -24.42
N SER A 178 36.41 -16.14 -25.14
CA SER A 178 37.41 -15.84 -26.18
C SER A 178 36.81 -15.12 -27.40
N LEU A 179 35.65 -15.54 -27.90
CA LEU A 179 34.94 -14.86 -29.00
C LEU A 179 34.50 -13.43 -28.64
N SER A 180 33.98 -13.21 -27.43
CA SER A 180 33.54 -11.88 -27.00
C SER A 180 34.72 -10.89 -26.84
N GLY A 181 35.88 -11.38 -26.40
CA GLY A 181 37.11 -10.58 -26.30
C GLY A 181 37.69 -10.18 -27.66
N LEU A 182 37.65 -11.07 -28.66
CA LEU A 182 38.22 -10.80 -29.98
C LEU A 182 37.39 -9.83 -30.82
N TYR A 183 36.06 -9.96 -30.84
CA TYR A 183 35.21 -9.20 -31.77
C TYR A 183 34.75 -7.83 -31.27
N LYS A 184 34.39 -7.67 -29.98
CA LYS A 184 33.84 -6.40 -29.48
C LYS A 184 34.89 -5.34 -29.17
N VAL A 185 36.11 -5.72 -28.79
CA VAL A 185 37.13 -4.75 -28.37
C VAL A 185 37.91 -4.16 -29.55
N LYS A 186 38.36 -4.98 -30.52
CA LYS A 186 39.20 -4.50 -31.64
C LYS A 186 38.47 -3.55 -32.59
N LEU A 187 37.22 -3.82 -32.97
CA LEU A 187 36.48 -2.94 -33.90
C LEU A 187 36.06 -1.63 -33.22
N VAL A 188 35.54 -1.70 -32.00
CA VAL A 188 35.13 -0.51 -31.23
C VAL A 188 36.33 0.36 -30.87
N ASN A 189 37.47 -0.21 -30.46
CA ASN A 189 38.67 0.59 -30.20
C ASN A 189 39.29 1.16 -31.48
N ARG A 190 39.24 0.46 -32.64
CA ARG A 190 39.65 1.08 -33.93
C ARG A 190 38.77 2.28 -34.30
N MET A 191 37.45 2.17 -34.16
CA MET A 191 36.53 3.29 -34.40
C MET A 191 36.70 4.42 -33.39
N LYS A 192 36.86 4.10 -32.10
CA LYS A 192 37.10 5.06 -31.02
C LYS A 192 38.43 5.78 -31.22
N ASN A 193 39.49 5.08 -31.59
CA ASN A 193 40.80 5.68 -31.85
C ASN A 193 40.79 6.55 -33.13
N ARG A 194 40.13 6.11 -34.22
CA ARG A 194 39.93 6.96 -35.41
C ARG A 194 39.14 8.24 -35.10
N LYS A 195 38.04 8.14 -34.34
CA LYS A 195 37.25 9.31 -33.91
C LYS A 195 38.02 10.21 -32.95
N ASN A 196 38.74 9.65 -31.98
CA ASN A 196 39.58 10.41 -31.05
C ASN A 196 40.72 11.13 -31.77
N GLU A 197 41.31 10.52 -32.80
CA GLU A 197 42.36 11.15 -33.60
C GLU A 197 41.83 12.31 -34.46
N VAL A 198 40.65 12.17 -35.06
CA VAL A 198 39.96 13.29 -35.74
C VAL A 198 39.63 14.42 -34.75
N ILE A 199 39.11 14.09 -33.57
CA ILE A 199 38.85 15.08 -32.50
C ILE A 199 40.15 15.74 -32.02
N ARG A 200 41.26 15.00 -31.92
CA ARG A 200 42.57 15.53 -31.53
C ARG A 200 43.11 16.51 -32.57
N LYS A 201 43.05 16.17 -33.85
CA LYS A 201 43.44 17.07 -34.96
C LYS A 201 42.58 18.33 -34.99
N LEU A 202 41.25 18.21 -34.94
CA LEU A 202 40.34 19.35 -34.91
C LEU A 202 40.54 20.25 -33.67
N ARG A 203 40.88 19.67 -32.51
CA ARG A 203 41.24 20.46 -31.31
C ARG A 203 42.56 21.19 -31.48
N GLN A 204 43.61 20.53 -32.01
CA GLN A 204 44.89 21.16 -32.30
C GLN A 204 44.74 22.30 -33.32
N GLU A 205 43.93 22.11 -34.36
CA GLU A 205 43.68 23.11 -35.39
C GLU A 205 42.83 24.29 -34.89
N ASN A 206 41.77 24.04 -34.10
CA ASN A 206 41.01 25.08 -33.42
C ASN A 206 41.89 25.87 -32.43
N GLN A 207 42.82 25.19 -31.74
CA GLN A 207 43.75 25.82 -30.81
C GLN A 207 44.83 26.63 -31.53
N ARG A 208 45.35 26.14 -32.67
CA ARG A 208 46.22 26.88 -33.59
C ARG A 208 45.53 28.14 -34.11
N LEU A 209 44.32 28.03 -34.66
CA LEU A 209 43.54 29.18 -35.13
C LEU A 209 43.22 30.17 -34.00
N LYS A 210 42.99 29.70 -32.75
CA LYS A 210 42.86 30.58 -31.56
C LYS A 210 44.17 31.22 -31.10
N VAL A 211 45.32 30.67 -31.47
CA VAL A 211 46.63 31.29 -31.24
C VAL A 211 46.91 32.30 -32.35
N GLU A 212 46.71 31.96 -33.62
CA GLU A 212 46.80 32.87 -34.77
C GLU A 212 45.88 34.09 -34.60
N LEU A 213 44.62 33.88 -34.19
CA LEU A 213 43.68 34.97 -33.85
C LEU A 213 44.17 35.83 -32.67
N ARG A 214 44.90 35.24 -31.70
CA ARG A 214 45.49 35.98 -30.58
C ARG A 214 46.76 36.74 -30.99
N VAL A 215 47.56 36.22 -31.91
CA VAL A 215 48.72 36.91 -32.50
C VAL A 215 48.25 38.07 -33.37
N ALA A 216 47.26 37.86 -34.23
CA ALA A 216 46.62 38.91 -35.01
C ALA A 216 45.99 40.01 -34.13
N LYS A 217 45.37 39.65 -33.00
CA LYS A 217 44.86 40.62 -32.01
C LYS A 217 45.96 41.32 -31.19
N LYS A 218 47.16 40.73 -31.07
CA LYS A 218 48.33 41.35 -30.42
C LYS A 218 49.07 42.33 -31.34
N PHE A 219 48.90 42.23 -32.67
CA PHE A 219 49.33 43.26 -33.63
C PHE A 219 48.45 44.52 -33.58
N LYS A 220 48.39 45.18 -32.42
CA LYS A 220 48.14 46.62 -32.35
C LYS A 220 49.49 47.33 -32.51
N PRO A 221 49.68 48.22 -33.51
CA PRO A 221 50.92 48.97 -33.62
C PRO A 221 51.07 49.91 -32.43
N LYS A 222 52.07 49.67 -31.57
CA LYS A 222 52.70 50.76 -30.82
C LYS A 222 53.67 51.45 -31.78
N THR A 223 53.23 52.52 -32.42
CA THR A 223 54.11 53.41 -33.18
C THR A 223 54.25 54.74 -32.45
N SER A 224 55.28 54.84 -31.61
CA SER A 224 56.08 56.06 -31.60
C SER A 224 56.76 56.15 -32.98
N VAL A 225 56.53 57.26 -33.68
CA VAL A 225 57.23 57.78 -34.86
C VAL A 225 58.04 56.76 -35.70
N VAL A 226 57.47 56.31 -36.83
CA VAL A 226 58.15 56.21 -38.15
C VAL A 226 57.11 55.76 -39.22
N ASN A 227 57.15 56.46 -40.38
CA ASN A 227 56.48 56.17 -41.65
C ASN A 227 54.99 55.69 -41.65
N LYS A 228 54.07 56.66 -41.63
CA LYS A 228 52.61 56.46 -41.79
C LYS A 228 52.17 55.83 -43.12
N SER A 229 52.98 55.90 -44.18
CA SER A 229 52.60 55.40 -45.52
C SER A 229 52.61 53.86 -45.58
N TYR A 230 53.75 53.24 -45.26
CA TYR A 230 53.97 51.78 -45.35
C TYR A 230 52.96 50.95 -44.52
N TYR A 231 52.64 51.40 -43.30
CA TYR A 231 51.66 50.71 -42.47
C TYR A 231 50.21 50.87 -42.95
N LYS A 232 49.88 51.89 -43.75
CA LYS A 232 48.53 52.11 -44.29
C LYS A 232 48.20 51.06 -45.36
N GLU A 233 49.12 50.80 -46.29
CA GLU A 233 49.00 49.70 -47.26
C GLU A 233 48.94 48.34 -46.57
N LYS A 234 49.84 48.07 -45.61
CA LYS A 234 49.87 46.79 -44.91
C LYS A 234 48.61 46.54 -44.07
N LEU A 235 48.01 47.60 -43.50
CA LEU A 235 46.68 47.52 -42.86
C LEU A 235 45.54 47.28 -43.85
N VAL A 236 45.62 47.82 -45.07
CA VAL A 236 44.64 47.52 -46.13
C VAL A 236 44.75 46.05 -46.56
N LEU A 237 45.97 45.52 -46.72
CA LEU A 237 46.23 44.10 -46.98
C LEU A 237 45.69 43.20 -45.86
N PHE A 238 46.04 43.47 -44.59
CA PHE A 238 45.53 42.69 -43.46
C PHE A 238 44.01 42.78 -43.31
N ARG A 239 43.38 43.92 -43.62
CA ARG A 239 41.91 44.03 -43.64
C ARG A 239 41.29 43.20 -44.77
N LYS A 240 41.96 43.10 -45.94
CA LYS A 240 41.55 42.26 -47.06
C LYS A 240 41.67 40.77 -46.73
N GLU A 241 42.75 40.36 -46.05
CA GLU A 241 42.92 38.99 -45.54
C GLU A 241 41.90 38.65 -44.45
N LEU A 242 41.70 39.53 -43.47
CA LEU A 242 40.70 39.34 -42.40
C LEU A 242 39.29 39.23 -42.99
N LYS A 243 38.97 39.99 -44.03
CA LYS A 243 37.73 39.87 -44.80
C LYS A 243 37.64 38.53 -45.52
N ASN A 244 38.68 38.11 -46.26
CA ASN A 244 38.70 36.81 -46.93
C ASN A 244 38.50 35.62 -45.97
N VAL A 245 39.14 35.66 -44.79
CA VAL A 245 38.97 34.63 -43.75
C VAL A 245 37.54 34.66 -43.19
N LYS A 246 36.98 35.84 -42.93
CA LYS A 246 35.58 35.99 -42.49
C LYS A 246 34.60 35.46 -43.55
N ASP A 247 34.87 35.72 -44.83
CA ASP A 247 34.06 35.27 -45.95
C ASP A 247 34.23 33.76 -46.22
N GLN A 248 35.37 33.14 -45.88
CA GLN A 248 35.52 31.69 -45.84
C GLN A 248 34.72 31.06 -44.70
N VAL A 249 34.78 31.61 -43.48
CA VAL A 249 33.98 31.14 -42.34
C VAL A 249 32.48 31.24 -42.66
N ASN A 250 32.02 32.36 -43.22
CA ASN A 250 30.63 32.53 -43.64
C ASN A 250 30.21 31.53 -44.72
N ARG A 251 31.08 31.23 -45.70
CA ARG A 251 30.81 30.18 -46.72
C ARG A 251 30.72 28.78 -46.12
N ILE A 252 31.55 28.46 -45.13
CA ILE A 252 31.48 27.17 -44.41
C ILE A 252 30.20 27.07 -43.58
N VAL A 253 29.79 28.14 -42.90
CA VAL A 253 28.53 28.20 -42.14
C VAL A 253 27.31 28.10 -43.08
N ALA A 254 27.31 28.78 -44.23
CA ALA A 254 26.26 28.66 -45.23
C ALA A 254 26.18 27.23 -45.79
N LYS A 255 27.33 26.60 -46.09
CA LYS A 255 27.37 25.21 -46.57
C LYS A 255 26.92 24.20 -45.51
N LEU A 256 27.22 24.44 -44.23
CA LEU A 256 26.65 23.67 -43.12
C LEU A 256 25.12 23.79 -43.08
N ARG A 257 24.59 25.01 -43.24
CA ARG A 257 23.14 25.26 -43.24
C ARG A 257 22.43 24.58 -44.41
N MET A 258 23.01 24.67 -45.62
CA MET A 258 22.52 23.93 -46.78
C MET A 258 22.57 22.41 -46.57
N LEU A 259 23.62 21.86 -45.98
CA LEU A 259 23.69 20.42 -45.66
C LEU A 259 22.71 20.00 -44.55
N GLU A 260 22.32 20.92 -43.65
CA GLU A 260 21.26 20.71 -42.66
C GLU A 260 19.85 20.79 -43.28
N GLU A 261 19.66 21.61 -44.32
CA GLU A 261 18.44 21.70 -45.12
C GLU A 261 18.31 20.52 -46.09
N GLU A 262 19.35 20.18 -46.87
CA GLU A 262 19.41 18.94 -47.67
C GLU A 262 19.17 17.69 -46.82
N ARG A 263 19.67 17.64 -45.58
CA ARG A 263 19.36 16.55 -44.64
C ARG A 263 17.88 16.54 -44.24
N LYS A 264 17.26 17.69 -44.00
CA LYS A 264 15.82 17.76 -43.70
C LYS A 264 14.99 17.34 -44.91
N ASP A 265 15.38 17.75 -46.10
CA ASP A 265 14.69 17.40 -47.34
C ASP A 265 14.84 15.90 -47.61
N PHE A 266 15.99 15.29 -47.33
CA PHE A 266 16.14 13.81 -47.32
C PHE A 266 15.29 13.12 -46.23
N GLU A 267 15.16 13.71 -45.05
CA GLU A 267 14.27 13.23 -43.97
C GLU A 267 12.78 13.43 -44.31
N LEU A 268 12.44 14.25 -45.30
CA LEU A 268 11.09 14.47 -45.84
C LEU A 268 10.79 13.58 -47.06
N ASP A 269 11.70 13.46 -48.03
CA ASP A 269 11.53 12.62 -49.22
C ASP A 269 11.49 11.13 -48.89
N THR A 270 12.13 10.71 -47.79
CA THR A 270 11.96 9.34 -47.24
C THR A 270 10.58 9.10 -46.60
N THR A 271 9.64 10.05 -46.69
CA THR A 271 8.25 9.92 -46.19
C THR A 271 7.16 10.10 -47.25
N ARG A 272 7.47 9.83 -48.53
CA ARG A 272 6.43 9.48 -49.53
C ARG A 272 6.42 7.96 -49.80
N PRO A 273 5.24 7.30 -49.79
CA PRO A 273 5.18 5.85 -49.73
C PRO A 273 5.05 5.22 -51.12
N GLU A 274 6.05 4.45 -51.52
CA GLU A 274 5.89 3.38 -52.52
C GLU A 274 6.13 2.03 -51.82
N ASP A 275 5.05 1.25 -51.79
CA ASP A 275 4.94 -0.19 -51.56
C ASP A 275 5.47 -0.87 -50.27
N VAL A 276 4.51 -1.10 -49.36
CA VAL A 276 4.28 -2.39 -48.65
C VAL A 276 5.47 -3.08 -47.97
N GLU A 277 6.29 -2.36 -47.20
CA GLU A 277 7.14 -2.97 -46.15
C GLU A 277 6.70 -2.59 -44.73
N LYS A 278 5.92 -3.50 -44.11
CA LYS A 278 5.58 -3.65 -42.69
C LYS A 278 5.90 -2.45 -41.76
N ASN A 279 4.84 -1.76 -41.33
CA ASN A 279 4.86 -0.72 -40.28
C ASN A 279 5.51 -1.22 -38.97
N VAL A 280 6.80 -0.96 -38.81
CA VAL A 280 7.60 -1.41 -37.66
C VAL A 280 8.20 -0.22 -36.93
N GLU A 281 7.53 0.22 -35.86
CA GLU A 281 7.94 1.40 -35.09
C GLU A 281 8.90 1.04 -33.95
N CYS A 282 9.98 1.82 -33.80
CA CYS A 282 10.98 1.63 -32.76
C CYS A 282 10.78 2.61 -31.59
N LEU A 283 9.99 2.19 -30.60
CA LEU A 283 9.68 2.95 -29.36
C LEU A 283 10.88 3.24 -28.43
N LYS A 284 12.09 2.78 -28.79
CA LYS A 284 13.28 2.82 -27.93
C LYS A 284 14.32 3.79 -28.47
N LYS A 285 14.34 5.00 -27.89
CA LYS A 285 15.51 5.90 -28.05
C LYS A 285 16.74 5.26 -27.36
N PRO A 286 17.98 5.59 -27.76
CA PRO A 286 19.18 4.84 -27.36
C PRO A 286 19.38 4.61 -25.85
N THR A 287 18.81 5.48 -25.01
CA THR A 287 18.93 5.42 -23.54
C THR A 287 17.64 5.10 -22.79
N MET A 288 16.45 5.21 -23.41
CA MET A 288 15.16 4.96 -22.76
C MET A 288 14.00 4.76 -23.75
N PHE A 289 12.99 4.01 -23.30
CA PHE A 289 11.64 4.05 -23.89
C PHE A 289 11.02 5.43 -23.71
N ASP A 290 10.22 5.85 -24.69
CA ASP A 290 9.59 7.16 -24.71
C ASP A 290 8.52 7.35 -23.60
N PRO A 291 8.14 8.60 -23.28
CA PRO A 291 7.15 8.88 -22.24
C PRO A 291 5.74 8.32 -22.50
N SER A 292 5.31 8.16 -23.75
CA SER A 292 3.97 7.63 -24.08
C SER A 292 3.92 6.12 -23.86
N THR A 293 4.94 5.38 -24.31
CA THR A 293 5.09 3.94 -24.00
C THR A 293 5.12 3.70 -22.49
N ARG A 294 5.84 4.55 -21.74
CA ARG A 294 5.86 4.48 -20.26
C ARG A 294 4.49 4.72 -19.64
N LYS A 295 3.74 5.74 -20.10
CA LYS A 295 2.35 5.98 -19.63
C LYS A 295 1.42 4.80 -19.93
N CYS A 296 1.58 4.10 -21.05
CA CYS A 296 0.82 2.88 -21.34
C CYS A 296 1.16 1.76 -20.34
N ILE A 297 2.44 1.58 -20.01
CA ILE A 297 2.90 0.57 -19.04
C ILE A 297 2.47 0.93 -17.61
N TYR A 298 2.55 2.20 -17.22
CA TYR A 298 2.00 2.71 -15.96
C TYR A 298 0.51 2.36 -15.83
N SER A 299 -0.28 2.60 -16.90
CA SER A 299 -1.69 2.19 -16.94
C SER A 299 -1.84 0.67 -16.76
N CYS A 300 -1.05 -0.16 -17.45
CA CYS A 300 -1.10 -1.61 -17.27
C CYS A 300 -0.78 -2.07 -15.82
N ILE A 301 0.21 -1.43 -15.17
CA ILE A 301 0.59 -1.73 -13.78
C ILE A 301 -0.57 -1.42 -12.82
N LEU A 302 -1.19 -0.24 -12.97
CA LEU A 302 -2.32 0.21 -12.15
C LEU A 302 -3.57 -0.65 -12.39
N HIS A 303 -3.85 -1.00 -13.65
CA HIS A 303 -4.94 -1.92 -14.07
C HIS A 303 -4.58 -3.41 -13.88
N GLN A 304 -3.63 -3.72 -12.99
CA GLN A 304 -3.40 -5.07 -12.47
C GLN A 304 -2.94 -6.12 -13.51
N VAL A 305 -2.36 -5.67 -14.63
CA VAL A 305 -1.79 -6.55 -15.67
C VAL A 305 -0.47 -7.14 -15.17
N PRO A 306 -0.28 -8.48 -15.20
CA PRO A 306 0.99 -9.11 -14.82
C PRO A 306 2.15 -8.62 -15.70
N PHE A 307 3.31 -8.37 -15.13
CA PHE A 307 4.45 -7.76 -15.83
C PHE A 307 4.89 -8.56 -17.06
N GLU A 308 4.83 -9.89 -16.98
CA GLU A 308 5.16 -10.84 -18.04
C GLU A 308 4.17 -10.75 -19.21
N LYS A 309 2.95 -10.24 -18.95
CA LYS A 309 1.86 -10.11 -19.93
C LYS A 309 1.69 -8.69 -20.46
N THR A 310 2.16 -7.66 -19.73
CA THR A 310 2.07 -6.25 -20.14
C THR A 310 2.57 -6.00 -21.56
N CYS A 311 3.75 -6.50 -21.93
CA CYS A 311 4.28 -6.27 -23.27
C CYS A 311 3.59 -7.10 -24.37
N SER A 312 3.17 -8.34 -24.08
CA SER A 312 2.36 -9.10 -25.04
C SER A 312 0.99 -8.45 -25.26
N LEU A 313 0.38 -7.90 -24.20
CA LEU A 313 -0.90 -7.21 -24.27
C LEU A 313 -0.80 -5.90 -25.07
N ILE A 314 0.21 -5.06 -24.78
CA ILE A 314 0.46 -3.82 -25.54
C ILE A 314 0.74 -4.15 -27.02
N LYS A 315 1.55 -5.18 -27.31
CA LYS A 315 1.82 -5.62 -28.68
C LYS A 315 0.54 -6.06 -29.39
N PHE A 316 -0.29 -6.88 -28.74
CA PHE A 316 -1.56 -7.35 -29.29
C PHE A 316 -2.51 -6.18 -29.56
N ILE A 317 -2.78 -5.35 -28.56
CA ILE A 317 -3.72 -4.22 -28.69
C ILE A 317 -3.31 -3.28 -29.83
N VAL A 318 -2.03 -2.93 -29.94
CA VAL A 318 -1.59 -2.01 -31.01
C VAL A 318 -1.60 -2.68 -32.37
N HIS A 319 -1.18 -3.95 -32.48
CA HIS A 319 -1.29 -4.70 -33.73
C HIS A 319 -2.75 -4.78 -34.23
N GLU A 320 -3.70 -5.16 -33.36
CA GLU A 320 -5.11 -5.30 -33.75
C GLU A 320 -5.81 -3.97 -34.03
N LEU A 321 -5.40 -2.87 -33.39
CA LEU A 321 -6.06 -1.56 -33.57
C LEU A 321 -5.43 -0.69 -34.66
N THR A 322 -4.15 -0.87 -35.00
CA THR A 322 -3.44 0.01 -35.96
C THR A 322 -2.63 -0.73 -37.03
N GLY A 323 -2.50 -2.06 -36.94
CA GLY A 323 -1.62 -2.84 -37.81
C GLY A 323 -0.12 -2.65 -37.55
N ILE A 324 0.27 -1.85 -36.55
CA ILE A 324 1.68 -1.55 -36.25
C ILE A 324 2.30 -2.68 -35.40
N SER A 325 3.49 -3.12 -35.80
CA SER A 325 4.26 -4.13 -35.05
C SER A 325 5.47 -3.50 -34.34
N PHE A 326 5.66 -3.81 -33.06
CA PHE A 326 6.82 -3.30 -32.31
C PHE A 326 8.09 -4.16 -32.50
N THR A 327 9.22 -3.49 -32.77
CA THR A 327 10.57 -4.10 -32.76
C THR A 327 11.12 -4.35 -31.36
N ALA A 328 10.89 -3.41 -30.44
CA ALA A 328 11.53 -3.40 -29.14
C ALA A 328 10.54 -3.04 -28.03
N LEU A 329 10.30 -3.99 -27.12
CA LEU A 329 9.47 -3.82 -25.94
C LEU A 329 10.30 -3.97 -24.65
N PRO A 330 9.92 -3.31 -23.55
CA PRO A 330 10.62 -3.47 -22.28
C PRO A 330 10.50 -4.89 -21.72
N CYS A 331 11.60 -5.42 -21.16
CA CYS A 331 11.55 -6.68 -20.42
C CYS A 331 10.89 -6.51 -19.04
N THR A 332 10.49 -7.62 -18.41
CA THR A 332 9.92 -7.67 -17.05
C THR A 332 10.71 -6.85 -16.03
N GLY A 333 12.04 -6.96 -16.03
CA GLY A 333 12.91 -6.17 -15.14
C GLY A 333 12.91 -4.66 -15.45
N THR A 334 12.61 -4.24 -16.68
CA THR A 334 12.39 -2.83 -17.00
C THR A 334 11.02 -2.38 -16.47
N ILE A 335 9.97 -3.18 -16.65
CA ILE A 335 8.60 -2.90 -16.16
C ILE A 335 8.57 -2.80 -14.62
N SER A 336 9.29 -3.70 -13.93
CA SER A 336 9.49 -3.64 -12.48
C SER A 336 10.10 -2.31 -12.03
N ASN A 337 11.10 -1.78 -12.75
CA ASN A 337 11.63 -0.45 -12.46
C ASN A 337 10.63 0.67 -12.82
N MET A 338 9.80 0.51 -13.86
CA MET A 338 8.72 1.46 -14.19
C MET A 338 7.67 1.58 -13.08
N ALA A 339 7.45 0.53 -12.29
CA ALA A 339 6.56 0.62 -11.14
C ALA A 339 7.13 1.49 -10.01
N LEU A 340 8.45 1.46 -9.78
CA LEU A 340 9.11 2.38 -8.83
C LEU A 340 9.13 3.84 -9.34
N GLU A 341 9.08 4.05 -10.66
CA GLU A 341 8.93 5.39 -11.25
C GLU A 341 7.57 6.03 -10.87
N LEU A 342 6.51 5.25 -10.71
CA LEU A 342 5.22 5.72 -10.18
C LEU A 342 5.36 6.30 -8.77
N GLY A 343 6.20 5.66 -7.94
CA GLY A 343 6.50 6.12 -6.59
C GLY A 343 7.12 7.51 -6.61
N ILE A 344 8.20 7.70 -7.39
CA ILE A 344 8.87 9.00 -7.53
C ILE A 344 7.94 10.09 -8.07
N LEU A 345 7.04 9.74 -9.01
CA LEU A 345 6.05 10.69 -9.53
C LEU A 345 5.04 11.11 -8.45
N SER A 346 4.63 10.18 -7.58
CA SER A 346 3.77 10.49 -6.43
C SER A 346 4.52 11.34 -5.40
N ASP A 347 5.79 11.05 -5.13
CA ASP A 347 6.61 11.83 -4.19
C ASP A 347 6.77 13.28 -4.66
N LEU A 348 6.88 13.51 -5.97
CA LEU A 348 6.88 14.86 -6.56
C LEU A 348 5.52 15.54 -6.48
N GLN A 349 4.41 14.82 -6.63
CA GLN A 349 3.06 15.36 -6.44
C GLN A 349 2.84 15.82 -4.99
N VAL A 350 3.22 15.00 -4.02
CA VAL A 350 3.11 15.32 -2.59
C VAL A 350 4.05 16.47 -2.20
N GLY A 351 5.28 16.45 -2.71
CA GLY A 351 6.22 17.57 -2.54
C GLY A 351 5.71 18.89 -3.14
N GLU A 352 5.04 18.84 -4.30
CA GLU A 352 4.41 20.03 -4.90
C GLU A 352 3.26 20.59 -4.03
N LEU A 353 2.48 19.73 -3.37
CA LEU A 353 1.46 20.15 -2.41
C LEU A 353 2.10 20.78 -1.17
N MET A 354 2.96 20.04 -0.48
CA MET A 354 3.57 20.43 0.80
C MET A 354 4.52 21.63 0.69
N PHE A 355 5.03 21.94 -0.50
CA PHE A 355 5.85 23.14 -0.74
C PHE A 355 5.01 24.39 -1.12
N LYS A 356 3.73 24.22 -1.46
CA LYS A 356 2.83 25.32 -1.85
C LYS A 356 1.82 25.72 -0.79
N GLU A 357 1.38 24.76 0.02
CA GLU A 357 0.34 24.97 1.04
C GLU A 357 0.96 24.90 2.44
N ASN A 358 0.56 25.83 3.32
CA ASN A 358 1.12 25.99 4.66
C ASN A 358 0.19 25.49 5.78
N GLU A 359 -1.05 25.11 5.44
CA GLU A 359 -2.08 24.66 6.38
C GLU A 359 -2.35 23.18 6.12
N LEU A 360 -1.45 22.30 6.57
CA LEU A 360 -1.54 20.87 6.31
C LEU A 360 -1.65 20.03 7.58
N THR A 361 -2.43 18.95 7.49
CA THR A 361 -2.65 17.99 8.57
C THR A 361 -1.98 16.66 8.23
N LEU A 362 -0.99 16.27 9.02
CA LEU A 362 -0.36 14.95 8.93
C LEU A 362 -1.27 13.90 9.56
N SER A 363 -1.47 12.77 8.92
CA SER A 363 -2.25 11.65 9.47
C SER A 363 -1.50 10.34 9.27
N TRP A 364 -1.61 9.43 10.22
CA TRP A 364 -1.07 8.08 10.07
C TRP A 364 -1.94 7.04 10.75
N ASP A 365 -1.87 5.82 10.24
CA ASP A 365 -2.55 4.65 10.80
C ASP A 365 -1.73 3.39 10.54
N SER A 366 -1.91 2.37 11.36
CA SER A 366 -1.19 1.10 11.16
C SER A 366 -2.04 -0.13 11.45
N THR A 367 -1.78 -1.18 10.69
CA THR A 367 -2.40 -2.50 10.86
C THR A 367 -1.33 -3.58 10.83
N PRO A 368 -1.49 -4.68 11.58
CA PRO A 368 -0.77 -5.90 11.26
C PRO A 368 -1.19 -6.44 9.89
N LEU A 369 -0.22 -6.87 9.08
CA LEU A 369 -0.38 -7.61 7.84
C LEU A 369 0.59 -8.79 7.87
N ASP A 370 0.08 -10.02 7.84
CA ASP A 370 0.86 -11.27 7.93
C ASP A 370 1.90 -11.28 9.07
N GLY A 371 1.50 -10.78 10.24
CA GLY A 371 2.36 -10.69 11.44
C GLY A 371 3.33 -9.51 11.47
N GLN A 372 3.50 -8.77 10.37
CA GLN A 372 4.30 -7.54 10.31
C GLN A 372 3.43 -6.30 10.55
N GLN A 373 3.92 -5.32 11.32
CA GLN A 373 3.21 -4.04 11.46
C GLN A 373 3.45 -3.18 10.21
N ILE A 374 2.38 -2.75 9.54
CA ILE A 374 2.43 -1.84 8.38
C ILE A 374 1.82 -0.51 8.79
N ASN A 375 2.55 0.58 8.60
CA ASN A 375 2.11 1.94 8.87
C ASN A 375 1.95 2.71 7.55
N SER A 376 0.95 3.58 7.50
CA SER A 376 0.64 4.41 6.33
C SER A 376 0.54 5.87 6.75
N CYS A 377 1.28 6.73 6.05
CA CYS A 377 1.40 8.16 6.35
C CYS A 377 0.75 8.99 5.23
N HIS A 378 0.04 10.05 5.61
CA HIS A 378 -0.81 10.84 4.73
C HIS A 378 -0.75 12.33 5.08
N ILE A 379 -0.96 13.19 4.10
CA ILE A 379 -1.10 14.64 4.28
C ILE A 379 -2.43 15.09 3.71
N SER A 380 -3.20 15.80 4.52
CA SER A 380 -4.45 16.41 4.11
C SER A 380 -4.27 17.91 3.95
N SER A 381 -4.84 18.43 2.87
CA SER A 381 -5.19 19.83 2.71
C SER A 381 -6.70 19.99 2.59
N LYS A 382 -7.18 21.23 2.56
CA LYS A 382 -8.61 21.55 2.41
C LYS A 382 -9.26 20.90 1.18
N HIS A 383 -8.48 20.61 0.13
CA HIS A 383 -9.00 20.14 -1.16
C HIS A 383 -8.63 18.68 -1.50
N GLN A 384 -7.60 18.12 -0.89
CA GLN A 384 -7.09 16.79 -1.22
C GLN A 384 -6.40 16.11 -0.04
N ASN A 385 -6.43 14.77 -0.02
CA ASN A 385 -5.68 13.95 0.91
C ASN A 385 -4.77 13.02 0.10
N LEU A 386 -3.45 13.10 0.34
CA LEU A 386 -2.44 12.36 -0.39
C LEU A 386 -1.63 11.45 0.55
N THR A 387 -1.43 10.21 0.14
CA THR A 387 -0.52 9.24 0.77
C THR A 387 0.93 9.60 0.49
N LEU A 388 1.74 9.69 1.54
CA LEU A 388 3.18 9.88 1.46
C LEU A 388 3.86 8.53 1.17
N GLN A 389 3.62 7.57 2.07
CA GLN A 389 4.26 6.26 2.05
C GLN A 389 3.45 5.26 2.89
N THR A 390 3.41 4.01 2.46
CA THR A 390 2.96 2.87 3.27
C THR A 390 4.08 1.84 3.34
N PHE A 391 4.58 1.57 4.55
CA PHE A 391 5.77 0.72 4.74
C PHE A 391 5.66 -0.14 5.99
N GLY A 392 6.43 -1.25 5.99
CA GLY A 392 6.56 -2.10 7.16
C GLY A 392 7.44 -1.45 8.23
N MET A 393 7.15 -1.76 9.49
CA MET A 393 7.91 -1.31 10.65
C MET A 393 8.45 -2.51 11.45
N PRO A 394 9.53 -2.36 12.23
CA PRO A 394 10.06 -3.44 13.07
C PRO A 394 9.17 -3.79 14.29
N GLY A 395 8.07 -3.08 14.47
CA GLY A 395 7.16 -3.15 15.61
C GLY A 395 6.14 -2.02 15.55
N GLY A 396 5.67 -1.59 16.72
CA GLY A 396 4.79 -0.44 16.87
C GLY A 396 5.18 0.44 18.06
N THR A 397 6.48 0.66 18.28
CA THR A 397 6.95 1.63 19.29
C THR A 397 6.92 3.05 18.72
N THR A 398 6.91 4.06 19.59
CA THR A 398 6.92 5.48 19.20
C THR A 398 8.03 5.80 18.20
N GLU A 399 9.20 5.20 18.40
CA GLU A 399 10.39 5.35 17.56
C GLU A 399 10.17 4.76 16.16
N ASP A 400 9.51 3.61 16.05
CA ASP A 400 9.22 2.96 14.76
C ASP A 400 8.34 3.86 13.85
N TYR A 401 7.27 4.44 14.43
CA TYR A 401 6.39 5.37 13.71
C TYR A 401 7.12 6.65 13.32
N LEU A 402 7.88 7.24 14.26
CA LEU A 402 8.59 8.48 14.05
C LEU A 402 9.66 8.33 12.97
N GLU A 403 10.44 7.24 12.99
CA GLU A 403 11.39 6.90 11.93
C GLU A 403 10.69 6.77 10.57
N HIS A 404 9.55 6.08 10.49
CA HIS A 404 8.80 5.95 9.23
C HIS A 404 8.28 7.30 8.71
N ILE A 405 7.63 8.11 9.56
CA ILE A 405 7.09 9.43 9.21
C ILE A 405 8.20 10.36 8.68
N LEU A 406 9.33 10.43 9.39
CA LEU A 406 10.45 11.27 9.02
C LEU A 406 11.14 10.78 7.73
N ASN A 407 11.31 9.47 7.56
CA ASN A 407 11.83 8.91 6.30
C ASN A 407 10.93 9.22 5.11
N ALA A 408 9.60 9.17 5.27
CA ALA A 408 8.65 9.48 4.21
C ALA A 408 8.75 10.96 3.77
N ILE A 409 8.74 11.89 4.73
CA ILE A 409 8.90 13.34 4.45
C ILE A 409 10.29 13.63 3.87
N HIS A 410 11.34 12.97 4.38
CA HIS A 410 12.71 13.13 3.90
C HIS A 410 12.88 12.66 2.44
N ASP A 411 12.31 11.50 2.08
CA ASP A 411 12.32 10.98 0.72
C ASP A 411 11.63 11.95 -0.26
N ILE A 412 10.45 12.44 0.11
CA ILE A 412 9.70 13.45 -0.67
C ILE A 412 10.52 14.73 -0.85
N GLY A 413 11.08 15.27 0.23
CA GLY A 413 11.93 16.45 0.20
C GLY A 413 13.18 16.27 -0.66
N CYS A 414 13.79 15.08 -0.63
CA CYS A 414 14.93 14.72 -1.47
C CYS A 414 14.56 14.68 -2.96
N GLN A 415 13.43 14.04 -3.33
CA GLN A 415 12.98 14.01 -4.73
C GLN A 415 12.62 15.41 -5.24
N TYR A 416 11.86 16.18 -4.45
CA TYR A 416 11.42 17.52 -4.82
C TYR A 416 12.59 18.51 -4.97
N SER A 417 13.47 18.55 -3.97
CA SER A 417 14.78 19.25 -4.00
C SER A 417 15.55 18.95 -5.28
N THR A 418 15.77 17.66 -5.58
CA THR A 418 16.59 17.26 -6.74
C THR A 418 15.92 17.55 -8.07
N TYR A 419 14.58 17.58 -8.15
CA TYR A 419 13.86 17.92 -9.38
C TYR A 419 13.86 19.43 -9.65
N HIS A 420 13.62 20.25 -8.63
CA HIS A 420 13.54 21.71 -8.76
C HIS A 420 14.90 22.42 -8.67
N GLY A 421 15.97 21.73 -8.21
CA GLY A 421 17.29 22.33 -8.01
C GLY A 421 17.36 23.25 -6.78
N ILE A 422 16.45 23.08 -5.83
CA ILE A 422 16.40 23.83 -4.56
C ILE A 422 17.27 23.08 -3.55
N GLN A 423 17.90 23.78 -2.59
CA GLN A 423 18.70 23.13 -1.56
C GLN A 423 17.82 22.26 -0.64
N GLN A 424 18.27 21.03 -0.35
CA GLN A 424 17.44 20.04 0.34
C GLN A 424 16.98 20.48 1.73
N HIS A 425 17.83 21.14 2.51
CA HIS A 425 17.44 21.63 3.83
C HIS A 425 16.36 22.72 3.77
N VAL A 426 16.37 23.59 2.74
CA VAL A 426 15.32 24.60 2.52
C VAL A 426 13.99 23.92 2.18
N VAL A 427 14.02 22.90 1.32
CA VAL A 427 12.82 22.10 1.01
C VAL A 427 12.30 21.43 2.27
N LEU A 428 13.13 20.65 2.98
CA LEU A 428 12.71 19.94 4.19
C LEU A 428 12.15 20.90 5.26
N TYR A 429 12.81 22.03 5.50
CA TYR A 429 12.31 23.06 6.40
C TYR A 429 10.91 23.55 5.96
N THR A 430 10.71 23.84 4.68
CA THR A 430 9.39 24.24 4.14
C THR A 430 8.34 23.14 4.33
N LEU A 431 8.69 21.88 4.03
CA LEU A 431 7.78 20.74 4.21
C LEU A 431 7.37 20.56 5.67
N PHE A 432 8.29 20.70 6.62
CA PHE A 432 7.98 20.60 8.05
C PHE A 432 7.18 21.81 8.57
N GLN A 433 7.49 23.03 8.11
CA GLN A 433 6.74 24.24 8.49
C GLN A 433 5.33 24.31 7.89
N SER A 434 5.03 23.49 6.87
CA SER A 434 3.66 23.32 6.34
C SER A 434 2.71 22.58 7.29
N LEU A 435 3.25 21.84 8.27
CA LEU A 435 2.47 21.05 9.21
C LEU A 435 1.89 21.95 10.30
N GLN A 436 0.56 21.91 10.47
CA GLN A 436 -0.17 22.62 11.53
C GLN A 436 -0.83 21.68 12.54
N ALA A 437 -1.19 20.48 12.10
CA ALA A 437 -1.95 19.54 12.91
C ALA A 437 -1.54 18.09 12.63
N THR A 438 -1.77 17.22 13.61
CA THR A 438 -1.75 15.77 13.43
C THR A 438 -3.17 15.21 13.56
N LEU A 439 -3.47 14.09 12.90
CA LEU A 439 -4.73 13.37 13.06
C LEU A 439 -4.46 11.87 13.22
N THR A 440 -4.89 11.32 14.34
CA THR A 440 -4.59 9.94 14.73
C THR A 440 -5.79 9.22 15.33
N ASP A 441 -5.62 7.94 15.64
CA ASP A 441 -6.47 7.22 16.58
C ASP A 441 -6.25 7.69 18.04
N ARG A 442 -6.70 6.89 19.02
CA ARG A 442 -6.54 7.17 20.46
C ARG A 442 -5.52 6.24 21.14
N ALA A 443 -4.67 5.55 20.38
CA ALA A 443 -3.61 4.73 20.96
C ALA A 443 -2.56 5.62 21.64
N LYS A 444 -2.08 5.18 22.81
CA LYS A 444 -1.07 5.92 23.60
C LYS A 444 0.20 6.22 22.79
N VAL A 445 0.62 5.29 21.94
CA VAL A 445 1.78 5.47 21.05
C VAL A 445 1.63 6.68 20.14
N ASN A 446 0.44 6.90 19.56
CA ASN A 446 0.21 7.98 18.61
C ASN A 446 0.15 9.37 19.26
N LYS A 447 -0.16 9.45 20.57
CA LYS A 447 0.10 10.67 21.36
C LYS A 447 1.61 10.90 21.49
N CYS A 448 2.37 9.92 21.98
CA CYS A 448 3.82 10.05 22.13
C CYS A 448 4.56 10.34 20.81
N VAL A 449 4.05 9.85 19.66
CA VAL A 449 4.60 10.18 18.33
C VAL A 449 4.32 11.64 17.98
N SER A 450 3.12 12.14 18.29
CA SER A 450 2.79 13.56 18.08
C SER A 450 3.65 14.47 18.97
N ASP A 451 3.77 14.14 20.27
CA ASP A 451 4.58 14.89 21.23
C ASP A 451 6.06 14.99 20.77
N LYS A 452 6.65 13.88 20.32
CA LYS A 452 8.03 13.87 19.77
C LYS A 452 8.14 14.57 18.41
N LEU A 453 7.10 14.54 17.58
CA LEU A 453 7.11 15.23 16.29
C LEU A 453 7.11 16.75 16.48
N GLU A 454 6.39 17.28 17.48
CA GLU A 454 6.43 18.70 17.85
C GLU A 454 7.83 19.15 18.27
N GLU A 455 8.51 18.35 19.11
CA GLU A 455 9.90 18.58 19.50
C GLU A 455 10.86 18.59 18.30
N MET A 456 10.72 17.64 17.37
CA MET A 456 11.60 17.51 16.20
C MET A 456 11.33 18.53 15.09
N VAL A 457 10.12 19.08 15.00
CA VAL A 457 9.74 20.12 14.02
C VAL A 457 9.95 21.55 14.58
N ASP A 458 10.26 21.68 15.87
CA ASP A 458 10.36 22.95 16.60
C ASP A 458 9.08 23.80 16.43
N ARG A 459 7.92 23.14 16.57
CA ARG A 459 6.60 23.74 16.34
C ARG A 459 5.53 23.01 17.13
N LYS A 460 4.69 23.75 17.85
CA LYS A 460 3.46 23.21 18.45
C LYS A 460 2.48 22.82 17.33
N LEU A 461 2.01 21.58 17.35
CA LEU A 461 1.03 21.03 16.40
C LEU A 461 -0.31 20.85 17.10
N VAL A 462 -1.43 21.05 16.40
CA VAL A 462 -2.75 20.74 16.95
C VAL A 462 -3.00 19.24 16.84
N GLN A 463 -2.99 18.52 17.96
CA GLN A 463 -3.17 17.07 17.99
C GLN A 463 -4.65 16.66 17.93
N LEU A 464 -5.13 16.27 16.74
CA LEU A 464 -6.50 15.85 16.50
C LEU A 464 -6.68 14.32 16.57
N LYS A 465 -7.93 13.89 16.78
CA LYS A 465 -8.33 12.50 17.05
C LYS A 465 -9.57 12.14 16.24
N CYS A 466 -9.42 11.20 15.32
CA CYS A 466 -10.45 10.75 14.38
C CYS A 466 -11.81 10.48 15.05
N PHE A 467 -12.89 11.11 14.59
CA PHE A 467 -14.23 10.99 15.19
C PHE A 467 -14.91 9.62 14.97
N LEU A 468 -14.36 8.69 14.19
CA LEU A 468 -14.97 7.36 14.00
C LEU A 468 -14.61 6.32 15.08
N HIS A 469 -13.44 6.39 15.73
CA HIS A 469 -13.05 5.40 16.76
C HIS A 469 -13.99 5.28 17.99
N PRO A 470 -14.73 6.32 18.43
CA PRO A 470 -15.75 6.16 19.46
C PRO A 470 -16.81 5.11 19.11
N LEU A 471 -17.07 4.85 17.82
CA LEU A 471 -17.96 3.76 17.38
C LEU A 471 -17.44 2.38 17.78
N ASP A 472 -16.11 2.16 17.74
CA ASP A 472 -15.50 0.91 18.20
C ASP A 472 -15.55 0.81 19.73
N GLY A 473 -15.26 1.91 20.42
CA GLY A 473 -15.42 2.01 21.87
C GLY A 473 -16.84 1.67 22.33
N MET A 474 -17.86 2.23 21.66
CA MET A 474 -19.27 1.97 21.94
C MET A 474 -19.66 0.52 21.61
N ALA A 475 -19.22 -0.04 20.48
CA ALA A 475 -19.44 -1.44 20.16
C ALA A 475 -18.78 -2.38 21.19
N SER A 476 -17.57 -2.05 21.65
CA SER A 476 -16.81 -2.81 22.66
C SER A 476 -17.49 -2.79 24.04
N GLU A 477 -17.88 -1.62 24.55
CA GLU A 477 -18.60 -1.54 25.83
C GLU A 477 -20.01 -2.15 25.73
N ALA A 478 -20.72 -2.00 24.61
CA ALA A 478 -22.02 -2.66 24.40
C ALA A 478 -21.92 -4.18 24.56
N ARG A 479 -20.93 -4.83 23.92
CA ARG A 479 -20.69 -6.28 24.05
C ARG A 479 -20.46 -6.72 25.50
N LYS A 480 -19.75 -5.90 26.30
CA LYS A 480 -19.47 -6.17 27.71
C LYS A 480 -20.72 -6.03 28.58
N GLU A 481 -21.50 -4.96 28.39
CA GLU A 481 -22.71 -4.74 29.18
C GLU A 481 -23.81 -5.75 28.82
N LEU A 482 -23.99 -6.08 27.53
CA LEU A 482 -24.91 -7.15 27.09
C LEU A 482 -24.54 -8.51 27.72
N LYS A 483 -23.25 -8.83 27.82
CA LYS A 483 -22.79 -10.04 28.51
C LYS A 483 -23.14 -10.05 30.00
N LYS A 484 -23.16 -8.90 30.68
CA LYS A 484 -23.63 -8.83 32.07
C LYS A 484 -25.14 -9.04 32.16
N LEU A 485 -25.91 -8.41 31.25
CA LEU A 485 -27.36 -8.60 31.19
C LEU A 485 -27.73 -10.06 30.92
N ASP A 486 -26.99 -10.78 30.07
CA ASP A 486 -27.18 -12.23 29.87
C ASP A 486 -27.02 -13.03 31.17
N VAL A 487 -26.01 -12.70 31.98
CA VAL A 487 -25.79 -13.37 33.28
C VAL A 487 -26.93 -13.03 34.24
N ASP A 488 -27.28 -11.76 34.38
CA ASP A 488 -28.38 -11.28 35.23
C ASP A 488 -29.73 -11.91 34.87
N TRP A 489 -29.96 -12.18 33.58
CA TRP A 489 -31.22 -12.73 33.07
C TRP A 489 -31.18 -14.25 32.86
N SER A 490 -30.05 -14.90 33.16
CA SER A 490 -29.80 -16.33 32.91
C SER A 490 -29.95 -16.77 31.44
N VAL A 491 -29.67 -15.86 30.50
CA VAL A 491 -29.67 -16.14 29.06
C VAL A 491 -28.50 -17.05 28.70
N ARG A 492 -28.77 -18.14 27.97
CA ARG A 492 -27.76 -19.10 27.51
C ARG A 492 -27.80 -19.29 26.00
N THR A 493 -26.95 -18.56 25.29
CA THR A 493 -26.66 -18.81 23.87
C THR A 493 -25.94 -20.15 23.67
N SER A 494 -26.18 -20.77 22.51
CA SER A 494 -25.40 -21.93 22.00
C SER A 494 -24.39 -21.53 20.92
N LEU A 495 -24.28 -20.24 20.59
CA LEU A 495 -23.31 -19.74 19.64
C LEU A 495 -21.91 -19.64 20.26
N TYR A 496 -20.89 -19.90 19.45
CA TYR A 496 -19.50 -19.67 19.83
C TYR A 496 -19.23 -18.17 19.99
N GLY A 497 -18.68 -17.81 21.15
CA GLY A 497 -18.24 -16.46 21.44
C GLY A 497 -17.91 -16.27 22.92
N HIS A 498 -17.26 -15.15 23.25
CA HIS A 498 -17.03 -14.71 24.64
C HIS A 498 -17.72 -13.38 24.93
N GLU A 499 -18.56 -12.89 24.02
CA GLU A 499 -19.34 -11.64 24.11
C GLU A 499 -20.78 -11.95 24.55
N GLY A 500 -21.65 -10.93 24.63
CA GLY A 500 -23.08 -11.12 24.88
C GLY A 500 -23.81 -11.79 23.71
N SER A 501 -24.93 -12.45 23.99
CA SER A 501 -25.67 -13.34 23.11
C SER A 501 -26.14 -12.64 21.84
N ALA A 502 -26.68 -11.43 21.95
CA ALA A 502 -27.03 -10.62 20.76
C ALA A 502 -25.80 -10.27 19.89
N ALA A 503 -24.64 -9.97 20.49
CA ALA A 503 -23.43 -9.70 19.72
C ALA A 503 -22.89 -10.97 19.03
N ASN A 504 -22.93 -12.12 19.71
CA ASN A 504 -22.57 -13.42 19.14
C ASN A 504 -23.50 -13.79 17.96
N LEU A 505 -24.81 -13.52 18.07
CA LEU A 505 -25.79 -13.72 17.00
C LEU A 505 -25.49 -12.87 15.76
N VAL A 506 -25.24 -11.56 15.95
CA VAL A 506 -24.84 -10.69 14.83
C VAL A 506 -23.52 -11.15 14.21
N HIS A 507 -22.55 -11.59 15.02
CA HIS A 507 -21.26 -12.07 14.53
C HIS A 507 -21.36 -13.41 13.76
N ALA A 508 -22.22 -14.32 14.21
CA ALA A 508 -22.49 -15.59 13.53
C ALA A 508 -23.13 -15.37 12.14
N LEU A 509 -23.97 -14.34 12.01
CA LEU A 509 -24.59 -13.93 10.75
C LEU A 509 -23.68 -13.05 9.87
N SER A 510 -22.72 -12.33 10.46
CA SER A 510 -21.81 -11.44 9.73
C SER A 510 -20.46 -11.22 10.42
N LYS A 511 -19.37 -11.42 9.68
CA LYS A 511 -17.98 -11.26 10.17
C LYS A 511 -17.48 -9.80 10.25
N LEU A 512 -18.37 -8.80 10.08
CA LEU A 512 -17.99 -7.39 10.01
C LEU A 512 -17.73 -6.76 11.40
N ARG A 513 -16.90 -5.71 11.43
CA ARG A 513 -16.47 -4.98 12.65
C ARG A 513 -17.11 -3.59 12.74
N LEU A 514 -16.89 -2.88 13.86
CA LEU A 514 -17.37 -1.50 14.14
C LEU A 514 -18.91 -1.37 14.24
N HIS A 515 -19.42 -0.17 13.92
CA HIS A 515 -20.83 0.26 13.97
C HIS A 515 -21.82 -0.67 13.25
N VAL A 516 -21.31 -1.52 12.35
CA VAL A 516 -22.07 -2.52 11.60
C VAL A 516 -22.86 -3.44 12.55
N LEU A 517 -22.39 -3.66 13.78
CA LEU A 517 -23.14 -4.34 14.85
C LEU A 517 -24.56 -3.79 15.02
N PHE A 518 -24.70 -2.47 15.17
CA PHE A 518 -25.98 -1.80 15.44
C PHE A 518 -26.88 -1.78 14.20
N LEU A 519 -26.30 -1.51 13.02
CA LEU A 519 -27.02 -1.54 11.75
C LEU A 519 -27.58 -2.94 11.45
N LEU A 520 -26.75 -3.98 11.59
CA LEU A 520 -27.17 -5.35 11.35
C LEU A 520 -28.17 -5.84 12.39
N ALA A 521 -28.05 -5.46 13.66
CA ALA A 521 -29.06 -5.82 14.67
C ALA A 521 -30.45 -5.33 14.27
N GLY A 522 -30.58 -4.09 13.76
CA GLY A 522 -31.85 -3.58 13.24
C GLY A 522 -32.37 -4.36 12.03
N ILE A 523 -31.50 -4.70 11.07
CA ILE A 523 -31.87 -5.51 9.89
C ILE A 523 -32.31 -6.92 10.32
N ILE A 524 -31.53 -7.59 11.17
CA ILE A 524 -31.81 -8.92 11.72
C ILE A 524 -33.16 -8.92 12.43
N TYR A 525 -33.46 -7.89 13.23
CA TYR A 525 -34.77 -7.77 13.88
C TYR A 525 -35.93 -7.72 12.88
N LYS A 526 -35.82 -6.91 11.82
CA LYS A 526 -36.83 -6.82 10.75
C LYS A 526 -37.04 -8.15 10.03
N ILE A 527 -35.97 -8.90 9.76
CA ILE A 527 -36.04 -10.10 8.91
C ILE A 527 -36.08 -11.42 9.69
N LYS A 528 -36.09 -11.41 11.03
CA LYS A 528 -35.88 -12.59 11.90
C LYS A 528 -36.72 -13.80 11.50
N ASP A 529 -38.00 -13.61 11.17
CA ASP A 529 -38.94 -14.69 10.85
C ASP A 529 -38.67 -15.26 9.45
N SER A 530 -38.40 -14.37 8.47
CA SER A 530 -37.96 -14.78 7.12
C SER A 530 -36.58 -15.45 7.14
N LEU A 531 -35.69 -15.02 8.03
CA LEU A 531 -34.37 -15.58 8.24
C LEU A 531 -34.46 -16.97 8.88
N ALA A 532 -35.34 -17.18 9.86
CA ALA A 532 -35.61 -18.50 10.44
C ALA A 532 -36.11 -19.48 9.36
N VAL A 533 -37.12 -19.09 8.57
CA VAL A 533 -37.63 -19.91 7.43
C VAL A 533 -36.54 -20.18 6.39
N TYR A 534 -35.67 -19.21 6.10
CA TYR A 534 -34.54 -19.41 5.19
C TYR A 534 -33.51 -20.40 5.75
N LEU A 535 -33.14 -20.27 7.03
CA LEU A 535 -32.22 -21.17 7.71
C LEU A 535 -32.76 -22.60 7.68
N GLU A 536 -34.02 -22.79 8.12
CA GLU A 536 -34.69 -24.10 8.13
C GLU A 536 -34.63 -24.78 6.76
N LYS A 537 -35.00 -24.04 5.71
CA LYS A 537 -35.16 -24.55 4.34
C LYS A 537 -33.86 -24.77 3.57
N PHE A 538 -32.81 -23.98 3.82
CA PHE A 538 -31.61 -23.95 2.96
C PHE A 538 -30.29 -24.29 3.67
N CYS A 539 -30.20 -24.20 5.00
CA CYS A 539 -28.94 -24.46 5.72
C CYS A 539 -28.76 -25.93 6.12
N LYS A 540 -27.76 -26.60 5.52
CA LYS A 540 -27.42 -28.01 5.77
C LYS A 540 -26.62 -28.27 7.07
N SER A 541 -26.14 -27.23 7.75
CA SER A 541 -25.28 -27.36 8.93
C SER A 541 -26.13 -27.34 10.20
N MET A 542 -26.56 -28.52 10.67
CA MET A 542 -27.48 -28.68 11.82
C MET A 542 -27.06 -27.82 13.03
N LYS A 543 -25.84 -28.03 13.56
CA LYS A 543 -25.40 -27.39 14.83
C LYS A 543 -25.36 -25.85 14.80
N LEU A 544 -24.86 -25.24 13.71
CA LEU A 544 -24.81 -23.78 13.62
C LEU A 544 -26.20 -23.21 13.33
N ARG A 545 -26.99 -23.90 12.50
CA ARG A 545 -28.36 -23.50 12.18
C ARG A 545 -29.22 -23.50 13.45
N GLU A 546 -29.25 -24.61 14.18
CA GLU A 546 -29.96 -24.77 15.46
C GLU A 546 -29.56 -23.70 16.48
N ALA A 547 -28.27 -23.38 16.58
CA ALA A 547 -27.79 -22.36 17.50
C ALA A 547 -28.23 -20.93 17.11
N ILE A 548 -28.33 -20.62 15.82
CA ILE A 548 -28.85 -19.34 15.32
C ILE A 548 -30.38 -19.29 15.49
N GLU A 549 -31.10 -20.37 15.13
CA GLU A 549 -32.56 -20.49 15.27
C GLU A 549 -33.02 -20.32 16.73
N LYS A 550 -32.29 -20.96 17.67
CA LYS A 550 -32.54 -20.81 19.11
C LYS A 550 -32.37 -19.37 19.60
N ASP A 551 -31.34 -18.67 19.13
CA ASP A 551 -31.09 -17.29 19.55
C ASP A 551 -32.02 -16.27 18.83
N LEU A 552 -32.46 -16.56 17.60
CA LEU A 552 -33.50 -15.79 16.88
C LEU A 552 -34.89 -15.90 17.55
N THR A 553 -35.20 -17.05 18.14
CA THR A 553 -36.47 -17.30 18.86
C THR A 553 -36.41 -16.93 20.35
N ASN A 554 -35.24 -16.56 20.88
CA ASN A 554 -35.09 -16.15 22.27
C ASN A 554 -35.57 -14.69 22.48
N PRO A 555 -36.60 -14.44 23.31
CA PRO A 555 -37.17 -13.10 23.48
C PRO A 555 -36.16 -12.10 24.09
N ASP A 556 -35.27 -12.54 24.97
CA ASP A 556 -34.29 -11.67 25.62
C ASP A 556 -33.18 -11.23 24.66
N VAL A 557 -32.72 -12.16 23.83
CA VAL A 557 -31.78 -11.85 22.74
C VAL A 557 -32.44 -10.90 21.74
N MET A 558 -33.72 -11.11 21.42
CA MET A 558 -34.48 -10.22 20.54
C MET A 558 -34.71 -8.82 21.14
N VAL A 559 -34.88 -8.69 22.47
CA VAL A 559 -34.88 -7.38 23.16
C VAL A 559 -33.55 -6.66 22.98
N GLN A 560 -32.43 -7.34 23.20
CA GLN A 560 -31.09 -6.76 23.01
C GLN A 560 -30.83 -6.35 21.56
N ILE A 561 -31.17 -7.21 20.60
CA ILE A 561 -31.07 -6.95 19.15
C ILE A 561 -31.93 -5.73 18.74
N ARG A 562 -33.16 -5.62 19.27
CA ARG A 562 -34.05 -4.47 19.02
C ARG A 562 -33.42 -3.16 19.51
N VAL A 563 -32.89 -3.13 20.73
CA VAL A 563 -32.25 -1.93 21.30
C VAL A 563 -30.98 -1.56 20.54
N LEU A 564 -30.13 -2.53 20.17
CA LEU A 564 -28.98 -2.29 19.29
C LEU A 564 -29.41 -1.70 17.94
N GLY A 565 -30.50 -2.20 17.35
CA GLY A 565 -31.08 -1.65 16.12
C GLY A 565 -31.53 -0.20 16.24
N LEU A 566 -32.16 0.16 17.37
CA LEU A 566 -32.58 1.54 17.65
C LEU A 566 -31.39 2.49 17.80
N PHE A 567 -30.33 2.10 18.53
CA PHE A 567 -29.07 2.87 18.53
C PHE A 567 -28.36 2.86 17.16
N GLY A 568 -28.64 1.88 16.30
CA GLY A 568 -28.28 1.88 14.88
C GLY A 568 -28.91 3.04 14.12
N LYS A 569 -30.20 3.28 14.34
CA LYS A 569 -30.96 4.37 13.68
C LYS A 569 -30.74 5.74 14.30
N LEU A 570 -30.63 5.82 15.62
CA LEU A 570 -30.59 7.08 16.38
C LEU A 570 -29.19 7.66 16.56
N LEU A 571 -28.18 6.80 16.75
CA LEU A 571 -26.82 7.18 17.12
C LEU A 571 -25.82 6.84 16.02
N THR A 572 -25.56 5.55 15.79
CA THR A 572 -24.36 5.15 15.02
C THR A 572 -24.51 5.31 13.51
N GLY A 573 -25.70 5.12 12.95
CA GLY A 573 -26.01 5.43 11.56
C GLY A 573 -25.88 6.94 11.26
N PRO A 574 -26.54 7.81 12.03
CA PRO A 574 -26.32 9.26 11.99
C PRO A 574 -24.86 9.68 12.17
N TRP A 575 -24.14 9.06 13.12
CA TRP A 575 -22.72 9.36 13.36
C TRP A 575 -21.88 9.08 12.11
N VAL A 576 -22.08 7.93 11.47
CA VAL A 576 -21.44 7.65 10.18
C VAL A 576 -21.91 8.65 9.12
N LYS A 577 -23.20 8.96 9.00
CA LYS A 577 -23.67 9.95 7.99
C LYS A 577 -22.99 11.32 8.17
N LEU A 578 -22.87 11.84 9.39
CA LEU A 578 -22.29 13.15 9.68
C LEU A 578 -20.76 13.16 9.48
N PHE A 579 -20.05 12.17 10.02
CA PHE A 579 -18.59 12.17 10.03
C PHE A 579 -17.94 11.51 8.80
N TYR A 580 -18.67 10.68 8.04
CA TYR A 580 -18.16 9.91 6.89
C TYR A 580 -18.58 10.50 5.53
N ASN A 581 -19.86 10.88 5.40
CA ASN A 581 -20.41 11.28 4.10
C ASN A 581 -20.43 12.81 3.96
N LYS A 582 -19.74 13.32 2.94
CA LYS A 582 -19.87 14.71 2.42
C LYS A 582 -21.27 15.02 1.82
N SER A 583 -22.29 14.25 2.19
CA SER A 583 -23.59 14.14 1.50
C SER A 583 -24.77 14.57 2.37
N SER A 584 -24.52 15.11 3.56
CA SER A 584 -25.54 15.55 4.52
C SER A 584 -26.26 16.85 4.12
N GLY A 585 -25.91 17.47 2.98
CA GLY A 585 -26.44 18.77 2.54
C GLY A 585 -25.92 19.97 3.34
N LEU A 586 -25.23 19.71 4.45
CA LEU A 586 -24.48 20.70 5.22
C LEU A 586 -23.25 21.16 4.43
N ARG A 587 -22.81 22.40 4.68
CA ARG A 587 -21.47 22.87 4.29
C ARG A 587 -20.41 21.89 4.82
N GLU A 588 -19.29 21.73 4.11
CA GLU A 588 -18.14 21.01 4.64
C GLU A 588 -17.66 21.67 5.95
N LEU A 589 -17.93 21.01 7.07
CA LEU A 589 -17.51 21.42 8.40
C LEU A 589 -16.08 20.94 8.66
N SER A 590 -15.26 21.79 9.29
CA SER A 590 -13.91 21.46 9.73
C SER A 590 -13.90 20.53 10.95
N HIS A 591 -12.73 19.99 11.30
CA HIS A 591 -12.60 19.07 12.43
C HIS A 591 -13.05 19.68 13.76
N LEU A 592 -12.82 20.97 14.00
CA LEU A 592 -13.17 21.62 15.27
C LEU A 592 -14.59 22.23 15.25
N GLU A 593 -15.19 22.45 14.07
CA GLU A 593 -16.62 22.79 13.94
C GLU A 593 -17.56 21.65 14.42
N MET A 594 -17.05 20.44 14.64
CA MET A 594 -17.84 19.29 15.10
C MET A 594 -18.05 19.18 16.62
N THR A 595 -17.33 19.96 17.43
CA THR A 595 -17.45 19.91 18.90
C THR A 595 -18.89 20.09 19.44
N PRO A 596 -19.72 21.02 18.92
CA PRO A 596 -21.11 21.17 19.36
C PRO A 596 -21.97 19.92 19.12
N PHE A 597 -21.79 19.24 17.98
CA PHE A 597 -22.50 18.00 17.64
C PHE A 597 -22.17 16.87 18.61
N VAL A 598 -20.89 16.76 19.03
CA VAL A 598 -20.49 15.81 20.08
C VAL A 598 -21.20 16.10 21.40
N ARG A 599 -21.22 17.38 21.84
CA ARG A 599 -21.91 17.78 23.07
C ARG A 599 -23.41 17.45 23.01
N GLN A 600 -24.08 17.77 21.90
CA GLN A 600 -25.50 17.43 21.69
C GLN A 600 -25.77 15.92 21.77
N SER A 601 -24.87 15.11 21.22
CA SER A 601 -25.01 13.64 21.28
C SER A 601 -24.92 13.10 22.70
N ILE A 602 -24.05 13.67 23.54
CA ILE A 602 -23.94 13.31 24.96
C ILE A 602 -25.19 13.75 25.73
N THR A 603 -25.72 14.94 25.49
CA THR A 603 -26.99 15.41 26.09
C THR A 603 -28.13 14.44 25.77
N THR A 604 -28.33 14.14 24.49
CA THR A 604 -29.39 13.20 24.02
C THR A 604 -29.24 11.81 24.66
N LEU A 605 -28.00 11.31 24.80
CA LEU A 605 -27.76 10.01 25.46
C LEU A 605 -27.99 10.06 26.98
N LYS A 606 -27.72 11.18 27.66
CA LYS A 606 -28.07 11.36 29.08
C LYS A 606 -29.58 11.43 29.29
N GLU A 607 -30.31 12.07 28.38
CA GLU A 607 -31.78 12.06 28.40
C GLU A 607 -32.34 10.64 28.19
N LEU A 608 -31.81 9.87 27.25
CA LEU A 608 -32.17 8.45 27.06
C LEU A 608 -31.81 7.56 28.27
N GLN A 609 -30.75 7.89 29.01
CA GLN A 609 -30.39 7.16 30.22
C GLN A 609 -31.45 7.35 31.33
N LEU A 610 -32.00 8.57 31.44
CA LEU A 610 -33.01 8.97 32.43
C LEU A 610 -34.44 8.58 32.01
N ASN A 611 -34.76 8.70 30.71
CA ASN A 611 -36.06 8.37 30.12
C ASN A 611 -35.88 7.38 28.94
N PRO A 612 -35.60 6.10 29.20
CA PRO A 612 -35.36 5.10 28.16
C PRO A 612 -36.57 4.81 27.26
N ALA A 613 -37.79 5.19 27.66
CA ALA A 613 -38.98 5.01 26.84
C ALA A 613 -39.00 5.94 25.61
N SER A 614 -38.39 7.14 25.72
CA SER A 614 -38.35 8.13 24.65
C SER A 614 -37.67 7.65 23.35
N ILE A 615 -36.82 6.62 23.39
CA ILE A 615 -36.18 6.04 22.20
C ILE A 615 -37.18 5.60 21.12
N LEU A 616 -38.39 5.22 21.53
CA LEU A 616 -39.48 4.79 20.67
C LEU A 616 -40.22 5.97 19.99
N THR A 617 -40.14 7.18 20.56
CA THR A 617 -40.92 8.35 20.12
C THR A 617 -40.09 9.52 19.59
N LEU A 618 -38.77 9.55 19.84
CA LEU A 618 -37.88 10.63 19.36
C LEU A 618 -38.02 10.87 17.84
N GLU A 619 -38.28 12.09 17.41
CA GLU A 619 -38.36 12.43 15.97
C GLU A 619 -36.98 12.74 15.36
N PHE A 620 -35.98 13.01 16.20
CA PHE A 620 -34.65 13.47 15.82
C PHE A 620 -33.56 12.48 16.24
N ASP A 621 -32.42 12.51 15.54
CA ASP A 621 -31.19 11.79 15.90
C ASP A 621 -30.41 12.48 17.02
N VAL A 622 -29.32 11.86 17.47
CA VAL A 622 -28.43 12.42 18.52
C VAL A 622 -27.77 13.77 18.17
N PHE A 623 -27.91 14.25 16.94
CA PHE A 623 -27.41 15.54 16.48
C PHE A 623 -28.53 16.58 16.27
N GLY A 624 -29.79 16.20 16.48
CA GLY A 624 -30.95 17.05 16.25
C GLY A 624 -31.46 17.07 14.81
N HIS A 625 -31.00 16.17 13.93
CA HIS A 625 -31.56 16.05 12.58
C HIS A 625 -32.76 15.09 12.55
N PRO A 626 -33.80 15.31 11.71
CA PRO A 626 -34.93 14.40 11.61
C PRO A 626 -34.52 12.97 11.24
N LEU A 627 -35.11 11.98 11.93
CA LEU A 627 -34.87 10.57 11.63
C LEU A 627 -35.48 10.18 10.28
N LEU A 628 -34.72 9.41 9.50
CA LEU A 628 -35.24 8.76 8.31
C LEU A 628 -36.14 7.59 8.74
N VAL A 629 -37.46 7.77 8.60
CA VAL A 629 -38.45 6.71 8.80
C VAL A 629 -38.39 5.76 7.61
N ASP A 630 -37.84 4.57 7.86
CA ASP A 630 -37.86 3.42 6.95
C ASP A 630 -38.45 2.20 7.68
N ASP A 631 -38.79 1.15 6.94
CA ASP A 631 -39.40 -0.07 7.47
C ASP A 631 -38.67 -0.65 8.69
N VAL A 632 -37.33 -0.52 8.75
CA VAL A 632 -36.55 -1.04 9.88
C VAL A 632 -36.82 -0.20 11.11
N LEU A 633 -36.86 1.14 11.00
CA LEU A 633 -37.22 2.00 12.13
C LEU A 633 -38.67 1.78 12.57
N VAL A 634 -39.60 1.56 11.64
CA VAL A 634 -41.01 1.25 11.94
C VAL A 634 -41.12 -0.01 12.79
N VAL A 635 -40.57 -1.14 12.33
CA VAL A 635 -40.62 -2.43 13.07
C VAL A 635 -39.87 -2.34 14.41
N LEU A 636 -38.77 -1.59 14.49
CA LEU A 636 -38.05 -1.38 15.75
C LEU A 636 -38.83 -0.52 16.76
N ARG A 637 -39.75 0.34 16.31
CA ARG A 637 -40.54 1.23 17.17
C ARG A 637 -41.92 0.71 17.55
N ASP A 638 -42.38 -0.34 16.89
CA ASP A 638 -43.69 -0.95 17.13
C ASP A 638 -43.98 -1.15 18.64
N VAL A 639 -45.00 -0.44 19.11
CA VAL A 639 -45.44 -0.43 20.52
C VAL A 639 -46.38 -1.59 20.84
N GLU A 640 -46.99 -2.23 19.83
CA GLU A 640 -47.81 -3.43 20.02
C GLU A 640 -46.98 -4.61 20.54
N LEU A 641 -45.66 -4.58 20.32
CA LEU A 641 -44.66 -5.48 20.89
C LEU A 641 -44.43 -5.32 22.42
N GLN A 642 -45.20 -4.46 23.11
CA GLN A 642 -45.22 -4.29 24.58
C GLN A 642 -43.82 -4.27 25.23
N PRO A 643 -43.02 -3.19 25.03
CA PRO A 643 -41.66 -3.10 25.57
C PRO A 643 -41.65 -3.17 27.11
N GLY A 644 -41.15 -4.29 27.65
CA GLY A 644 -41.07 -4.53 29.10
C GLY A 644 -39.79 -3.99 29.77
N GLU A 645 -39.67 -4.22 31.09
CA GLU A 645 -38.56 -3.73 31.92
C GLU A 645 -37.16 -4.04 31.34
N ARG A 646 -36.95 -5.26 30.83
CA ARG A 646 -35.68 -5.68 30.21
C ARG A 646 -35.27 -4.81 29.01
N PHE A 647 -36.24 -4.31 28.23
CA PHE A 647 -35.99 -3.40 27.12
C PHE A 647 -35.49 -2.03 27.63
N PHE A 648 -36.23 -1.40 28.54
CA PHE A 648 -35.86 -0.09 29.09
C PHE A 648 -34.54 -0.13 29.87
N ARG A 649 -34.31 -1.21 30.63
CA ARG A 649 -33.03 -1.46 31.32
C ARG A 649 -31.86 -1.55 30.33
N THR A 650 -32.04 -2.22 29.19
CA THR A 650 -31.00 -2.29 28.14
C THR A 650 -30.73 -0.93 27.51
N VAL A 651 -31.77 -0.14 27.21
CA VAL A 651 -31.63 1.22 26.68
C VAL A 651 -30.82 2.10 27.64
N SER A 652 -31.18 2.15 28.92
CA SER A 652 -30.48 2.98 29.92
C SER A 652 -29.02 2.53 30.13
N VAL A 653 -28.76 1.21 30.23
CA VAL A 653 -27.40 0.67 30.37
C VAL A 653 -26.50 1.01 29.17
N LEU A 654 -27.01 0.83 27.94
CA LEU A 654 -26.25 1.15 26.73
C LEU A 654 -26.05 2.66 26.55
N ALA A 655 -27.08 3.48 26.80
CA ALA A 655 -26.95 4.93 26.80
C ALA A 655 -25.86 5.40 27.79
N SER A 656 -25.88 4.87 29.02
CA SER A 656 -24.88 5.18 30.04
C SER A 656 -23.46 4.76 29.64
N CYS A 657 -23.28 3.59 29.00
CA CYS A 657 -21.95 3.17 28.55
C CYS A 657 -21.47 3.99 27.35
N PHE A 658 -22.36 4.44 26.46
CA PHE A 658 -22.00 5.33 25.34
C PHE A 658 -21.61 6.73 25.82
N VAL A 659 -22.33 7.32 26.78
CA VAL A 659 -21.92 8.56 27.45
C VAL A 659 -20.50 8.43 28.00
N LYS A 660 -20.22 7.37 28.77
CA LYS A 660 -18.88 7.10 29.32
C LYS A 660 -17.80 6.91 28.25
N VAL A 661 -18.13 6.30 27.11
CA VAL A 661 -17.19 6.18 25.98
C VAL A 661 -16.90 7.53 25.36
N LEU A 662 -17.93 8.34 25.08
CA LEU A 662 -17.79 9.65 24.45
C LEU A 662 -17.03 10.61 25.37
N GLU A 663 -17.41 10.72 26.65
CA GLU A 663 -16.71 11.56 27.63
C GLU A 663 -15.24 11.14 27.77
N ARG A 664 -14.94 9.85 27.93
CA ARG A 664 -13.56 9.34 28.04
C ARG A 664 -12.73 9.53 26.76
N GLN A 665 -13.32 9.42 25.58
CA GLN A 665 -12.59 9.43 24.31
C GLN A 665 -12.57 10.81 23.63
N LEU A 666 -13.44 11.74 24.03
CA LEU A 666 -13.54 13.08 23.44
C LEU A 666 -13.31 14.18 24.49
N ASP A 667 -12.74 13.85 25.65
CA ASP A 667 -12.46 14.79 26.74
C ASP A 667 -11.71 16.06 26.26
N ASP A 668 -10.70 15.89 25.40
CA ASP A 668 -9.96 16.99 24.77
C ASP A 668 -10.87 18.01 24.03
N TYR A 669 -12.02 17.56 23.50
CA TYR A 669 -13.05 18.34 22.80
C TYR A 669 -14.21 18.80 23.70
N LEU A 670 -14.30 18.29 24.92
CA LEU A 670 -15.40 18.57 25.84
C LEU A 670 -14.97 19.52 26.96
N THR A 671 -13.76 19.30 27.48
CA THR A 671 -13.18 20.00 28.64
C THR A 671 -11.76 20.53 28.37
N GLY A 672 -11.00 19.90 27.48
CA GLY A 672 -9.60 20.26 27.17
C GLY A 672 -9.41 21.37 26.12
N ASP A 673 -8.17 21.49 25.63
CA ASP A 673 -7.72 22.57 24.72
C ASP A 673 -8.55 22.70 23.42
N LEU A 674 -9.19 21.63 22.94
CA LEU A 674 -10.01 21.64 21.72
C LEU A 674 -11.49 21.97 21.98
N ALA A 675 -11.88 22.16 23.24
CA ALA A 675 -13.27 22.32 23.64
C ALA A 675 -13.88 23.68 23.28
N ASN A 676 -13.05 24.73 23.22
CA ASN A 676 -13.40 26.10 22.84
C ASN A 676 -12.33 26.63 21.85
N PRO A 677 -12.34 26.19 20.58
CA PRO A 677 -11.26 26.46 19.65
C PRO A 677 -11.19 27.95 19.27
N THR A 678 -9.98 28.51 19.26
CA THR A 678 -9.73 29.89 18.80
C THR A 678 -9.81 29.98 17.27
N GLU A 679 -10.09 31.16 16.72
CA GLU A 679 -10.09 31.38 15.25
C GLU A 679 -8.76 30.96 14.59
N ALA A 680 -7.63 31.20 15.25
CA ALA A 680 -6.32 30.74 14.80
C ALA A 680 -6.21 29.19 14.75
N MET A 681 -6.75 28.48 15.73
CA MET A 681 -6.80 27.01 15.71
C MET A 681 -7.77 26.48 14.64
N MET A 682 -8.88 27.17 14.39
CA MET A 682 -9.84 26.84 13.33
C MET A 682 -9.19 26.99 11.95
N GLN A 683 -8.34 28.00 11.76
CA GLN A 683 -7.52 28.14 10.55
C GLN A 683 -6.43 27.07 10.46
N GLN A 684 -5.65 26.84 11.52
CA GLN A 684 -4.61 25.80 11.55
C GLN A 684 -5.14 24.39 11.25
N THR A 685 -6.40 24.11 11.62
CA THR A 685 -7.06 22.82 11.41
C THR A 685 -8.00 22.80 10.19
N SER A 686 -7.95 23.82 9.33
CA SER A 686 -8.81 23.96 8.14
C SER A 686 -8.70 22.79 7.15
N SER A 687 -7.54 22.13 7.14
CA SER A 687 -7.20 20.96 6.33
C SER A 687 -7.54 19.61 6.96
N ALA A 688 -7.90 19.57 8.24
CA ALA A 688 -8.02 18.33 8.98
C ALA A 688 -9.30 17.58 8.61
N PRO A 689 -9.22 16.35 8.07
CA PRO A 689 -10.42 15.56 7.81
C PRO A 689 -10.97 15.04 9.14
N LEU A 690 -12.30 14.87 9.21
CA LEU A 690 -13.00 14.43 10.43
C LEU A 690 -12.57 13.04 10.94
N HIS A 691 -11.92 12.25 10.08
CA HIS A 691 -11.60 10.85 10.31
C HIS A 691 -10.37 10.40 9.51
N ASN A 692 -9.75 9.31 9.95
CA ASN A 692 -8.52 8.76 9.37
C ASN A 692 -8.76 7.72 8.24
N ILE A 693 -9.97 7.62 7.69
CA ILE A 693 -10.36 6.50 6.81
C ILE A 693 -9.59 6.41 5.48
N HIS A 694 -8.93 7.49 5.06
CA HIS A 694 -8.04 7.44 3.90
C HIS A 694 -6.90 6.44 4.15
N SER A 695 -6.39 6.41 5.38
CA SER A 695 -5.38 5.47 5.86
C SER A 695 -5.92 4.04 5.89
N GLU A 696 -7.11 3.81 6.45
CA GLU A 696 -7.78 2.48 6.41
C GLU A 696 -7.95 1.97 4.97
N ARG A 697 -8.40 2.83 4.04
CA ARG A 697 -8.57 2.48 2.61
C ARG A 697 -7.24 2.14 1.95
N VAL A 698 -6.19 2.90 2.24
CA VAL A 698 -4.84 2.68 1.68
C VAL A 698 -4.22 1.40 2.25
N LEU A 699 -4.36 1.13 3.54
CA LEU A 699 -3.96 -0.13 4.17
C LEU A 699 -4.72 -1.32 3.56
N GLY A 700 -6.04 -1.19 3.35
CA GLY A 700 -6.85 -2.20 2.64
C GLY A 700 -6.44 -2.39 1.17
N MET A 701 -5.97 -1.33 0.50
CA MET A 701 -5.37 -1.47 -0.84
C MET A 701 -4.04 -2.23 -0.77
N VAL A 702 -3.15 -1.94 0.20
CA VAL A 702 -1.89 -2.67 0.38
C VAL A 702 -2.16 -4.14 0.70
N ASP A 703 -3.06 -4.45 1.63
CA ASP A 703 -3.48 -5.81 1.98
C ASP A 703 -3.98 -6.60 0.75
N SER A 704 -4.86 -5.99 -0.05
CA SER A 704 -5.36 -6.57 -1.30
C SER A 704 -4.24 -6.80 -2.33
N GLN A 705 -3.28 -5.88 -2.45
CA GLN A 705 -2.15 -6.03 -3.36
C GLN A 705 -1.14 -7.08 -2.88
N PHE A 706 -0.90 -7.17 -1.57
CA PHE A 706 -0.02 -8.14 -0.93
C PHE A 706 -0.54 -9.57 -1.16
N HIS A 707 -1.81 -9.83 -0.83
CA HIS A 707 -2.44 -11.13 -1.08
C HIS A 707 -2.47 -11.53 -2.57
N ARG A 708 -2.56 -10.56 -3.48
CA ARG A 708 -2.50 -10.80 -4.94
C ARG A 708 -1.10 -11.07 -5.45
N ALA A 709 -0.08 -10.50 -4.82
CA ALA A 709 1.31 -10.56 -5.27
C ALA A 709 2.29 -10.68 -4.07
N PRO A 710 2.26 -11.80 -3.31
CA PRO A 710 3.00 -11.93 -2.05
C PRO A 710 4.53 -11.91 -2.23
N ASN A 711 5.01 -12.23 -3.44
CA ASN A 711 6.43 -12.17 -3.80
C ASN A 711 6.88 -10.77 -4.28
N ALA A 712 6.01 -9.76 -4.25
CA ALA A 712 6.36 -8.41 -4.67
C ALA A 712 6.98 -7.62 -3.50
N SER A 713 8.00 -6.80 -3.79
CA SER A 713 8.64 -5.99 -2.74
C SER A 713 7.70 -4.91 -2.21
N PHE A 714 7.82 -4.58 -0.92
CA PHE A 714 7.04 -3.49 -0.31
C PHE A 714 7.19 -2.16 -1.06
N GLY A 715 8.39 -1.83 -1.56
CA GLY A 715 8.61 -0.64 -2.39
C GLY A 715 7.81 -0.62 -3.70
N PHE A 716 7.46 -1.78 -4.27
CA PHE A 716 6.54 -1.87 -5.40
C PHE A 716 5.08 -1.66 -4.96
N LEU A 717 4.68 -2.29 -3.85
CA LEU A 717 3.32 -2.20 -3.30
C LEU A 717 3.00 -0.74 -2.91
N ASP A 718 3.90 -0.08 -2.17
CA ASP A 718 3.87 1.35 -1.85
C ASP A 718 3.70 2.20 -3.12
N ALA A 719 4.67 2.13 -4.04
CA ALA A 719 4.70 2.95 -5.25
C ALA A 719 3.42 2.82 -6.10
N LYS A 720 2.84 1.62 -6.17
CA LYS A 720 1.59 1.36 -6.88
C LYS A 720 0.38 1.91 -6.12
N VAL A 721 0.27 1.62 -4.83
CA VAL A 721 -0.87 2.03 -4.01
C VAL A 721 -0.92 3.55 -3.85
N LYS A 722 0.20 4.21 -3.54
CA LYS A 722 0.22 5.68 -3.44
C LYS A 722 -0.09 6.37 -4.76
N CYS A 723 0.44 5.87 -5.88
CA CYS A 723 0.11 6.39 -7.22
C CYS A 723 -1.39 6.29 -7.54
N GLN A 724 -2.02 5.17 -7.16
CA GLN A 724 -3.47 4.95 -7.34
C GLN A 724 -4.32 5.80 -6.39
N ALA A 725 -3.96 5.86 -5.10
CA ALA A 725 -4.67 6.64 -4.08
C ALA A 725 -4.60 8.15 -4.34
N ASN A 726 -3.43 8.64 -4.75
CA ASN A 726 -3.16 10.06 -5.01
C ASN A 726 -3.62 10.52 -6.39
N LYS A 727 -4.12 9.60 -7.24
CA LYS A 727 -4.45 9.86 -8.65
C LYS A 727 -3.29 10.51 -9.41
N THR A 728 -2.06 10.08 -9.14
CA THR A 728 -0.84 10.71 -9.68
C THR A 728 -0.80 10.71 -11.20
N MET A 729 -1.44 9.72 -11.85
CA MET A 729 -1.56 9.71 -13.30
C MET A 729 -2.44 10.83 -13.84
N ASP A 730 -3.49 11.23 -13.12
CA ASP A 730 -4.36 12.34 -13.51
C ASP A 730 -3.64 13.68 -13.31
N TRP A 731 -2.96 13.87 -12.18
CA TRP A 731 -2.06 15.01 -11.93
C TRP A 731 -0.99 15.13 -13.02
N LEU A 732 -0.34 14.02 -13.38
CA LEU A 732 0.66 14.01 -14.45
C LEU A 732 0.03 14.34 -15.81
N LEU A 733 -1.15 13.81 -16.13
CA LEU A 733 -1.81 14.06 -17.41
C LEU A 733 -2.35 15.50 -17.55
N ALA A 734 -2.70 16.15 -16.45
CA ALA A 734 -3.10 17.57 -16.41
C ALA A 734 -1.92 18.52 -16.67
N LYS A 735 -0.67 18.09 -16.46
CA LYS A 735 0.54 18.89 -16.70
C LYS A 735 0.82 19.08 -18.20
N PRO A 736 1.43 20.19 -18.65
CA PRO A 736 1.86 20.36 -20.03
C PRO A 736 2.75 19.22 -20.53
N VAL A 737 2.61 18.78 -21.78
CA VAL A 737 3.32 17.62 -22.35
C VAL A 737 4.85 17.70 -22.19
N LYS A 738 5.42 18.90 -22.27
CA LYS A 738 6.86 19.16 -22.03
C LYS A 738 7.26 18.87 -20.58
N GLU A 739 6.42 19.23 -19.61
CA GLU A 739 6.64 18.97 -18.18
C GLU A 739 6.43 17.47 -17.86
N GLN A 740 5.41 16.83 -18.41
CA GLN A 740 5.23 15.37 -18.33
C GLN A 740 6.51 14.61 -18.74
N GLY A 741 7.08 15.02 -19.89
CA GLY A 741 8.34 14.47 -20.38
C GLY A 741 9.55 14.77 -19.50
N SER A 742 9.53 15.85 -18.71
CA SER A 742 10.56 16.19 -17.72
C SER A 742 10.45 15.30 -16.48
N LEU A 743 9.25 15.26 -15.89
CA LEU A 743 8.90 14.46 -14.70
C LEU A 743 9.22 12.98 -14.92
N ILE A 744 8.77 12.38 -16.04
CA ILE A 744 9.07 10.99 -16.37
C ILE A 744 10.60 10.78 -16.54
N LYS A 745 11.32 11.68 -17.23
CA LYS A 745 12.79 11.57 -17.38
C LYS A 745 13.55 11.72 -16.05
N PHE A 746 12.96 12.37 -15.05
CA PHE A 746 13.50 12.45 -13.70
C PHE A 746 13.21 11.15 -12.93
N ALA A 747 11.95 10.70 -12.91
CA ALA A 747 11.55 9.46 -12.24
C ALA A 747 12.38 8.25 -12.68
N VAL A 748 12.62 8.10 -14.00
CA VAL A 748 13.49 7.05 -14.58
C VAL A 748 14.91 7.05 -14.00
N ARG A 749 15.46 8.22 -13.64
CA ARG A 749 16.81 8.36 -13.08
C ARG A 749 16.83 8.05 -11.58
N GLN A 750 15.78 8.41 -10.83
CA GLN A 750 15.74 8.25 -9.38
C GLN A 750 15.24 6.88 -8.93
N ALA A 751 14.28 6.26 -9.65
CA ALA A 751 13.72 4.95 -9.31
C ALA A 751 14.80 3.87 -9.12
N ARG A 752 15.89 3.94 -9.90
CA ARG A 752 17.06 3.04 -9.78
C ARG A 752 17.88 3.25 -8.51
N LYS A 753 17.92 4.47 -7.97
CA LYS A 753 18.59 4.78 -6.69
C LYS A 753 17.68 4.39 -5.53
N GLN A 754 16.41 4.80 -5.59
CA GLN A 754 15.40 4.53 -4.58
C GLN A 754 15.26 3.03 -4.30
N ARG A 755 15.37 2.20 -5.35
CA ARG A 755 15.41 0.74 -5.22
C ARG A 755 16.44 0.26 -4.20
N LYS A 756 17.69 0.76 -4.25
CA LYS A 756 18.76 0.37 -3.33
C LYS A 756 18.48 0.83 -1.91
N VAL A 757 18.06 2.08 -1.73
CA VAL A 757 17.68 2.65 -0.43
C VAL A 757 16.57 1.82 0.23
N LEU A 758 15.57 1.37 -0.54
CA LEU A 758 14.50 0.51 -0.05
C LEU A 758 14.99 -0.92 0.25
N GLU A 759 15.87 -1.49 -0.57
CA GLU A 759 16.50 -2.81 -0.31
C GLU A 759 17.33 -2.76 0.99
N GLU A 760 18.10 -1.69 1.22
CA GLU A 760 18.88 -1.44 2.44
C GLU A 760 17.97 -1.23 3.68
N ARG A 761 16.90 -0.43 3.57
CA ARG A 761 15.91 -0.24 4.66
C ARG A 761 15.20 -1.54 5.04
N VAL A 762 14.83 -2.38 4.06
CA VAL A 762 14.22 -3.69 4.35
C VAL A 762 15.19 -4.58 5.12
N GLN A 763 16.47 -4.62 4.73
CA GLN A 763 17.49 -5.40 5.46
C GLN A 763 17.71 -4.88 6.89
N ALA A 764 17.75 -3.56 7.09
CA ALA A 764 17.86 -2.97 8.42
C ALA A 764 16.65 -3.32 9.30
N MET A 765 15.43 -3.18 8.76
CA MET A 765 14.19 -3.58 9.43
C MET A 765 14.20 -5.07 9.82
N SER A 766 14.57 -5.99 8.92
CA SER A 766 14.66 -7.42 9.23
C SER A 766 15.63 -7.71 10.38
N LYS A 767 16.78 -7.03 10.44
CA LYS A 767 17.74 -7.15 11.56
C LYS A 767 17.13 -6.69 12.88
N THR A 768 16.42 -5.57 12.88
CA THR A 768 15.73 -5.03 14.06
C THR A 768 14.58 -5.92 14.52
N ILE A 769 13.85 -6.56 13.59
CA ILE A 769 12.82 -7.56 13.93
C ILE A 769 13.47 -8.77 14.63
N MET A 770 14.53 -9.34 14.05
CA MET A 770 15.22 -10.50 14.63
C MET A 770 15.78 -10.21 16.03
N SER A 771 16.48 -9.07 16.22
CA SER A 771 17.02 -8.71 17.54
C SER A 771 15.93 -8.49 18.60
N ARG A 772 14.79 -7.87 18.21
CA ARG A 772 13.62 -7.72 19.10
C ARG A 772 12.96 -9.06 19.41
N GLN A 773 12.89 -9.99 18.46
CA GLN A 773 12.33 -11.32 18.67
C GLN A 773 13.16 -12.13 19.69
N ILE A 774 14.50 -12.08 19.61
CA ILE A 774 15.39 -12.70 20.61
C ILE A 774 15.11 -12.14 22.01
N VAL A 775 15.06 -10.81 22.16
CA VAL A 775 14.78 -10.14 23.44
C VAL A 775 13.37 -10.46 23.98
N ILE A 776 12.39 -10.67 23.09
CA ILE A 776 11.03 -11.08 23.47
C ILE A 776 11.01 -12.56 23.90
N GLY A 777 11.76 -13.43 23.24
CA GLY A 777 12.01 -14.83 23.64
C GLY A 777 12.56 -14.88 25.06
N GLN A 778 13.76 -14.35 25.26
CA GLN A 778 14.42 -14.30 26.58
C GLN A 778 13.52 -13.72 27.70
N LYS A 779 12.64 -12.76 27.39
CA LYS A 779 11.66 -12.23 28.36
C LYS A 779 10.52 -13.21 28.67
N ARG A 780 10.04 -13.97 27.68
CA ARG A 780 9.09 -15.07 27.90
C ARG A 780 9.72 -16.17 28.73
N ASP A 781 10.93 -16.59 28.41
CA ASP A 781 11.62 -17.69 29.09
C ASP A 781 11.90 -17.32 30.55
N LYS A 782 12.38 -16.09 30.81
CA LYS A 782 12.51 -15.52 32.16
C LYS A 782 11.17 -15.38 32.90
N THR A 783 10.04 -15.29 32.19
CA THR A 783 8.70 -15.21 32.79
C THR A 783 8.14 -16.60 33.10
N GLU A 784 8.31 -17.57 32.21
CA GLU A 784 7.93 -18.98 32.47
C GLU A 784 8.80 -19.59 33.57
N ARG A 785 10.12 -19.36 33.56
CA ARG A 785 11.02 -19.80 34.64
C ARG A 785 10.58 -19.26 36.01
N LYS A 786 10.18 -17.98 36.10
CA LYS A 786 9.61 -17.40 37.34
C LYS A 786 8.27 -18.01 37.75
N LYS A 787 7.42 -18.42 36.80
CA LYS A 787 6.16 -19.14 37.10
C LYS A 787 6.45 -20.55 37.61
N VAL A 788 7.42 -21.25 37.01
CA VAL A 788 7.85 -22.59 37.40
C VAL A 788 8.53 -22.55 38.77
N GLU A 789 9.46 -21.64 39.00
CA GLU A 789 10.10 -21.40 40.30
C GLU A 789 9.06 -21.14 41.40
N LYS A 790 8.07 -20.27 41.15
CA LYS A 790 6.98 -20.00 42.11
C LYS A 790 6.11 -21.24 42.38
N LYS A 791 5.85 -22.09 41.38
CA LYS A 791 5.12 -23.35 41.57
C LYS A 791 5.95 -24.37 42.36
N VAL A 792 7.24 -24.50 42.04
CA VAL A 792 8.20 -25.38 42.74
C VAL A 792 8.27 -24.97 44.22
N LEU A 793 8.55 -23.69 44.52
CA LEU A 793 8.54 -23.16 45.88
C LEU A 793 7.22 -23.45 46.61
N GLY A 794 6.08 -23.17 45.98
CA GLY A 794 4.77 -23.43 46.57
C GLY A 794 4.41 -24.91 46.76
N CYS A 795 5.12 -25.86 46.13
CA CYS A 795 5.01 -27.29 46.41
C CYS A 795 5.93 -27.71 47.56
N LEU A 796 7.16 -27.19 47.59
CA LEU A 796 8.17 -27.45 48.62
C LEU A 796 7.77 -26.88 49.98
N GLU A 797 7.15 -25.70 50.02
CA GLU A 797 6.66 -25.05 51.26
C GLU A 797 5.44 -25.76 51.88
N LYS A 798 4.78 -26.66 51.15
CA LYS A 798 3.54 -27.33 51.57
C LYS A 798 3.71 -28.83 51.86
N ASP A 799 4.94 -29.34 51.85
CA ASP A 799 5.25 -30.78 51.92
C ASP A 799 4.44 -31.65 50.93
N ALA A 800 4.03 -31.07 49.79
CA ALA A 800 3.23 -31.77 48.78
C ALA A 800 4.02 -32.83 47.98
N GLY A 801 5.34 -32.90 48.21
CA GLY A 801 6.26 -33.83 47.57
C GLY A 801 6.35 -33.68 46.04
N PHE A 802 6.96 -34.68 45.41
CA PHE A 802 7.10 -34.76 43.95
C PHE A 802 5.87 -35.39 43.25
N GLY A 803 4.72 -35.43 43.93
CA GLY A 803 3.45 -35.95 43.40
C GLY A 803 2.61 -34.92 42.62
N ASN A 804 3.04 -33.66 42.57
CA ASN A 804 2.36 -32.60 41.82
C ASN A 804 2.60 -32.72 40.30
N ASP A 805 1.61 -32.34 39.49
CA ASP A 805 1.66 -32.31 38.02
C ASP A 805 2.96 -31.73 37.44
N ILE A 806 3.53 -30.70 38.09
CA ILE A 806 4.78 -30.05 37.64
C ILE A 806 6.00 -30.99 37.64
N PHE A 807 5.98 -32.06 38.43
CA PHE A 807 7.06 -33.05 38.50
C PHE A 807 6.75 -34.35 37.75
N VAL A 808 5.56 -34.49 37.14
CA VAL A 808 5.12 -35.75 36.51
C VAL A 808 6.11 -36.21 35.42
N ALA A 809 6.66 -35.27 34.64
CA ALA A 809 7.63 -35.55 33.58
C ALA A 809 9.02 -36.03 34.05
N LEU A 810 9.36 -35.85 35.34
CA LEU A 810 10.65 -36.31 35.87
C LEU A 810 10.66 -37.82 36.12
N SER A 811 11.78 -38.49 35.84
CA SER A 811 11.95 -39.92 36.11
C SER A 811 11.92 -40.22 37.62
N THR A 812 11.63 -41.46 37.99
CA THR A 812 11.67 -41.92 39.39
C THR A 812 13.05 -41.70 40.02
N GLU A 813 14.11 -41.95 39.26
CA GLU A 813 15.50 -41.73 39.66
C GLU A 813 15.79 -40.24 39.92
N THR A 814 15.44 -39.36 38.99
CA THR A 814 15.59 -37.91 39.18
C THR A 814 14.80 -37.41 40.40
N LYS A 815 13.57 -37.92 40.63
CA LYS A 815 12.77 -37.59 41.83
C LYS A 815 13.44 -38.05 43.13
N LEU A 816 14.08 -39.22 43.14
CA LEU A 816 14.85 -39.69 44.29
C LEU A 816 16.06 -38.79 44.55
N ILE A 817 16.83 -38.46 43.51
CA ILE A 817 17.98 -37.53 43.62
C ILE A 817 17.51 -36.17 44.18
N LEU A 818 16.46 -35.57 43.64
CA LEU A 818 15.92 -34.30 44.14
C LEU A 818 15.39 -34.38 45.58
N SER A 819 14.80 -35.50 45.99
CA SER A 819 14.37 -35.74 47.38
C SER A 819 15.54 -35.80 48.36
N SER A 820 16.63 -36.45 47.96
CA SER A 820 17.88 -36.52 48.72
C SER A 820 18.62 -35.17 48.75
N LEU A 821 18.54 -34.36 47.67
CA LEU A 821 19.05 -32.99 47.64
C LEU A 821 18.33 -32.05 48.62
N LEU A 822 17.01 -32.20 48.79
CA LEU A 822 16.21 -31.41 49.74
C LEU A 822 16.46 -31.79 51.21
N SER A 823 16.64 -33.08 51.47
CA SER A 823 16.82 -33.65 52.81
C SER A 823 18.27 -33.62 53.31
N GLU A 824 19.22 -33.15 52.49
CA GLU A 824 20.66 -33.06 52.79
C GLU A 824 21.32 -34.43 53.08
N ARG A 825 20.67 -35.54 52.68
CA ARG A 825 21.13 -36.91 52.90
C ARG A 825 21.59 -37.54 51.59
N PHE A 826 22.89 -37.44 51.32
CA PHE A 826 23.51 -38.07 50.15
C PHE A 826 24.90 -38.59 50.51
N ASP A 827 25.06 -39.91 50.54
CA ASP A 827 26.34 -40.56 50.86
C ASP A 827 27.25 -40.74 49.62
N SER A 828 26.75 -40.38 48.43
CA SER A 828 27.40 -40.62 47.12
C SER A 828 27.70 -39.33 46.34
N LEU A 829 28.14 -38.27 47.02
CA LEU A 829 28.80 -37.14 46.36
C LEU A 829 30.23 -37.56 45.92
N PRO A 830 30.75 -37.07 44.78
CA PRO A 830 30.17 -36.07 43.90
C PRO A 830 29.16 -36.62 42.88
N LEU A 831 28.11 -35.84 42.58
CA LEU A 831 27.16 -36.14 41.51
C LEU A 831 27.55 -35.39 40.23
N SER A 832 27.72 -36.12 39.12
CA SER A 832 27.92 -35.54 37.79
C SER A 832 26.62 -34.88 37.29
N ILE A 833 26.77 -33.71 36.68
CA ILE A 833 25.66 -32.90 36.17
C ILE A 833 26.02 -32.26 34.84
N ARG A 834 24.98 -31.90 34.10
CA ARG A 834 25.01 -31.08 32.89
C ARG A 834 23.99 -29.96 33.02
N HIS A 835 24.37 -28.72 32.74
CA HIS A 835 23.50 -27.56 32.84
C HIS A 835 23.61 -26.70 31.58
N VAL A 836 22.47 -26.26 31.05
CA VAL A 836 22.37 -25.35 29.92
C VAL A 836 22.20 -23.92 30.43
N TRP A 837 23.03 -23.00 29.95
CA TRP A 837 22.94 -21.57 30.24
C TRP A 837 22.88 -20.73 28.97
N ASP A 838 21.95 -19.77 28.93
CA ASP A 838 21.95 -18.68 27.94
C ASP A 838 23.13 -17.73 28.23
N VAL A 839 24.15 -17.82 27.37
CA VAL A 839 25.31 -16.93 27.36
C VAL A 839 25.29 -16.15 26.04
N ASP A 840 25.07 -14.83 26.14
CA ASP A 840 24.96 -13.88 25.03
C ASP A 840 23.90 -14.23 23.96
N GLY A 841 22.79 -14.88 24.35
CA GLY A 841 21.70 -15.26 23.44
C GLY A 841 21.91 -16.62 22.77
N LYS A 842 22.80 -17.45 23.33
CA LYS A 842 23.05 -18.83 22.89
C LYS A 842 23.07 -19.77 24.08
N ASP A 843 22.38 -20.89 23.96
CA ASP A 843 22.44 -21.99 24.91
C ASP A 843 23.81 -22.67 24.85
N GLN A 844 24.56 -22.60 25.95
CA GLN A 844 25.85 -23.26 26.13
C GLN A 844 25.74 -24.34 27.21
N VAL A 845 26.41 -25.47 26.98
CA VAL A 845 26.36 -26.65 27.85
C VAL A 845 27.57 -26.65 28.78
N PHE A 846 27.32 -26.72 30.07
CA PHE A 846 28.32 -26.79 31.13
C PHE A 846 28.23 -28.14 31.84
N ASP A 847 29.27 -28.94 31.73
CA ASP A 847 29.44 -30.17 32.50
C ASP A 847 30.18 -29.87 33.81
N GLY A 848 29.79 -30.55 34.89
CA GLY A 848 30.34 -30.30 36.21
C GLY A 848 29.87 -31.30 37.26
N LYS A 849 30.21 -31.03 38.52
CA LYS A 849 29.95 -31.94 39.65
C LYS A 849 29.43 -31.19 40.87
N ILE A 850 28.31 -31.64 41.43
CA ILE A 850 27.88 -31.23 42.77
C ILE A 850 28.82 -31.92 43.77
N VAL A 851 29.56 -31.13 44.56
CA VAL A 851 30.60 -31.65 45.48
C VAL A 851 30.24 -31.56 46.95
N ARG A 852 29.43 -30.58 47.37
CA ARG A 852 28.95 -30.44 48.77
C ARG A 852 27.79 -29.45 48.89
N TYR A 853 27.08 -29.49 50.02
CA TYR A 853 26.15 -28.44 50.40
C TYR A 853 26.88 -27.24 51.02
N VAL A 854 26.32 -26.04 50.82
CA VAL A 854 26.78 -24.79 51.42
C VAL A 854 25.57 -23.99 51.86
N LYS A 855 25.54 -23.58 53.12
CA LYS A 855 24.50 -22.69 53.67
C LYS A 855 24.90 -21.23 53.43
N LYS A 856 24.13 -20.49 52.64
CA LYS A 856 24.33 -19.06 52.38
C LYS A 856 23.15 -18.27 52.95
N GLY A 857 23.33 -17.78 54.19
CA GLY A 857 22.25 -17.17 54.97
C GLY A 857 21.14 -18.18 55.28
N GLN A 858 19.90 -17.84 54.92
CA GLN A 858 18.75 -18.75 55.04
C GLN A 858 18.60 -19.72 53.85
N LYS A 859 19.35 -19.55 52.75
CA LYS A 859 19.23 -20.40 51.56
C LYS A 859 20.15 -21.63 51.65
N LYS A 860 19.59 -22.79 51.30
CA LYS A 860 20.34 -24.02 51.02
C LYS A 860 20.89 -23.94 49.59
N CYS A 861 22.19 -24.12 49.41
CA CYS A 861 22.83 -24.16 48.10
C CYS A 861 23.65 -25.45 47.94
N CYS A 862 23.76 -25.91 46.71
CA CYS A 862 24.71 -26.95 46.30
C CYS A 862 25.94 -26.26 45.67
N ARG A 863 27.14 -26.65 46.09
CA ARG A 863 28.38 -26.24 45.46
C ARG A 863 28.64 -27.13 44.26
N ILE A 864 28.81 -26.49 43.11
CA ILE A 864 29.16 -27.11 41.85
C ILE A 864 30.60 -26.70 41.49
N VAL A 865 31.40 -27.68 41.09
CA VAL A 865 32.67 -27.45 40.38
C VAL A 865 32.39 -27.72 38.91
N TRP A 866 32.62 -26.74 38.04
CA TRP A 866 32.46 -26.91 36.59
C TRP A 866 33.78 -27.36 35.99
N ASP A 867 33.73 -28.22 34.97
CA ASP A 867 34.94 -28.75 34.36
C ASP A 867 35.70 -27.67 33.55
N SER A 868 35.00 -26.61 33.12
CA SER A 868 35.55 -25.43 32.43
C SER A 868 35.64 -24.15 33.29
N GLU A 869 34.80 -23.99 34.32
CA GLU A 869 34.58 -22.70 35.00
C GLU A 869 34.53 -22.76 36.55
N GLY A 870 35.66 -23.09 37.20
CA GLY A 870 35.85 -22.83 38.62
C GLY A 870 34.80 -23.45 39.55
N GLN A 871 34.28 -22.66 40.51
CA GLN A 871 33.26 -23.12 41.48
C GLN A 871 32.13 -22.11 41.67
N THR A 872 30.89 -22.61 41.71
CA THR A 872 29.68 -21.81 41.96
C THR A 872 28.81 -22.45 43.06
N ASP A 873 27.99 -21.64 43.75
CA ASP A 873 27.01 -22.14 44.72
C ASP A 873 25.59 -21.80 44.24
N ILE A 874 24.81 -22.80 43.80
CA ILE A 874 23.45 -22.61 43.26
C ILE A 874 22.41 -23.03 44.32
N PRO A 875 21.35 -22.24 44.57
CA PRO A 875 20.26 -22.62 45.47
C PRO A 875 19.59 -23.94 45.06
N THR A 876 19.28 -24.82 46.01
CA THR A 876 18.65 -26.12 45.71
C THR A 876 17.27 -25.97 45.04
N THR A 877 16.52 -24.91 45.37
CA THR A 877 15.25 -24.56 44.73
C THR A 877 15.41 -24.14 43.26
N GLN A 878 16.53 -23.51 42.93
CA GLN A 878 16.89 -23.16 41.56
C GLN A 878 17.26 -24.44 40.79
N ILE A 879 18.10 -25.32 41.35
CA ILE A 879 18.41 -26.62 40.72
C ILE A 879 17.14 -27.43 40.42
N ILE A 880 16.18 -27.50 41.34
CA ILE A 880 14.90 -28.20 41.10
C ILE A 880 14.08 -27.52 39.99
N THR A 881 14.08 -26.19 39.95
CA THR A 881 13.42 -25.41 38.88
C THR A 881 14.07 -25.73 37.53
N ASP A 882 15.39 -25.75 37.47
CA ASP A 882 16.18 -25.93 36.25
C ASP A 882 16.08 -27.39 35.75
N VAL A 883 15.97 -28.37 36.65
CA VAL A 883 15.65 -29.78 36.32
C VAL A 883 14.23 -29.93 35.76
N VAL A 884 13.24 -29.20 36.30
CA VAL A 884 11.85 -29.20 35.79
C VAL A 884 11.75 -28.53 34.42
N MET A 885 12.54 -27.47 34.18
CA MET A 885 12.62 -26.80 32.88
C MET A 885 13.32 -27.65 31.80
N GLY A 886 14.14 -28.61 32.22
CA GLY A 886 15.01 -29.38 31.32
C GLY A 886 16.36 -28.72 31.05
N ASP A 887 16.67 -27.61 31.73
CA ASP A 887 17.96 -26.91 31.66
C ASP A 887 19.06 -27.73 32.36
N PHE A 888 18.71 -28.50 33.40
CA PHE A 888 19.65 -29.20 34.29
C PHE A 888 19.39 -30.71 34.31
N HIS A 889 20.46 -31.50 34.12
CA HIS A 889 20.43 -32.96 34.13
C HIS A 889 21.47 -33.54 35.09
N PHE A 890 21.15 -34.71 35.66
CA PHE A 890 22.12 -35.58 36.32
C PHE A 890 22.65 -36.57 35.27
N VAL A 891 23.95 -36.86 35.29
CA VAL A 891 24.68 -37.61 34.26
C VAL A 891 25.29 -38.89 34.84
#